data_AF-A0AAW0ER59-F1
#
_entry.id   AF-A0AAW0ER59-F1
#
_cell.length_a   1.000
_cell.length_b   1.000
_cell.length_c   1.000
_cell.angle_alpha   90.00
_cell.angle_beta   90.00
_cell.angle_gamma   90.00
#
_symmetry.space_group_name_H-M   'P 1'
#
loop_
_entity.id
_entity.type
_entity.pdbx_description
1 polymer ?
#
loop_
_entity_poly.entity_id
_entity_poly.type
_entity_poly.pdbx_seq_one_letter_code
_entity_poly.pdbx_strand_id
1 'polypeptide(L)'
;MQIEVKLSLDGAEGYQRCSSTLANHRVKEECYYDVFFDFPYHALQERNNVLRLRVQCDPASVQVYHTDTAASPLAVGVKDNYDPDAEYEALLRSCRREAHPPSTSGDAGATVAVTAADPASAELDSNARRPRFLAGATGKLVFKSVNRVESGDQTSFVDEDPQVPPDVVEDLLRLVPESLFRTGDVSASSAPYHAEDAFARLSAYARRQQRERNSAGDSAVARILAQLRSIASAYAAAESDAVSLEADKTSSNVHYTQVRFAAMGPNALRQRSVTVQKRPRDEGNGADTAADADTGAVAVAAPRLEVVAGYTTLRKVYTYAPLLALQGGETAAQALSERDREFREKLRVRLDASYFLGRHVIYELEVPECGAYVGDIKAEACQFLSQLGVPFSSTSESKFQRYAQYVAATRTAEQDASDVKLRLSSLNGYEEVLRHLPELIGSTVAPAATSTAAAADAASRSPHNSQERRYVSNTEVRPVSGVAGDDDGDVLWHTDSSGYLQETNEDVFFDDAGETLRRRHSFLRLRTQAHARKHFLTLKAHQVFKDGQQSSLTTNVGVSETVALALLSNPTQFLHDYAQKFAVVQTLWHQFGMRELRRTAAFTTERLTVPWWTSRVQPSTMQRSWSAAAPSTNAPQSQPIYTSASYFLSQQQQQQPQQCRDDGTTVVVAAPVAAAAAARVSPLVPPLLLHLDKTVYKLTSSGPRVPFSQTRSWGERRCEMYEIEVTNIAAPTDPRAVVEELTFVLQGLGVEWTVGVRSKLEQHFFLAEE
;
A
#
# COMPACT_ATOMS: atom_id res chain seq x y z
N MET A 1 -28.79 -5.80 19.10
CA MET A 1 -27.34 -5.90 18.88
C MET A 1 -27.03 -7.33 18.46
N GLN A 2 -26.34 -7.52 17.34
CA GLN A 2 -25.92 -8.83 16.84
C GLN A 2 -24.47 -9.08 17.29
N ILE A 3 -24.23 -10.30 17.77
CA ILE A 3 -22.91 -10.78 18.19
C ILE A 3 -22.58 -12.02 17.34
N GLU A 4 -21.39 -12.05 16.76
CA GLU A 4 -20.91 -13.10 15.87
C GLU A 4 -19.49 -13.52 16.30
N VAL A 5 -19.14 -14.80 16.16
CA VAL A 5 -17.77 -15.30 16.31
C VAL A 5 -17.09 -15.30 14.93
N LYS A 6 -15.83 -14.87 14.87
CA LYS A 6 -15.00 -14.79 13.66
C LYS A 6 -13.56 -15.25 13.91
N LEU A 7 -13.20 -16.34 13.26
CA LEU A 7 -11.87 -16.92 13.33
C LEU A 7 -11.27 -16.94 11.92
N SER A 8 -10.08 -16.36 11.75
CA SER A 8 -9.33 -16.43 10.48
C SER A 8 -8.55 -17.73 10.44
N LEU A 9 -8.65 -18.45 9.34
CA LEU A 9 -7.89 -19.66 9.08
C LEU A 9 -6.64 -19.29 8.28
N ASP A 10 -5.49 -19.88 8.61
CA ASP A 10 -4.21 -19.44 8.04
C ASP A 10 -3.97 -19.88 6.59
N GLY A 11 -4.80 -20.77 6.04
CA GLY A 11 -4.63 -21.23 4.66
C GLY A 11 -5.76 -22.08 4.09
N ALA A 12 -5.63 -22.37 2.79
CA ALA A 12 -6.60 -23.14 2.01
C ALA A 12 -6.74 -24.58 2.52
N GLU A 13 -5.65 -25.20 2.98
CA GLU A 13 -5.69 -26.56 3.54
C GLU A 13 -6.59 -26.63 4.78
N GLY A 14 -6.43 -25.66 5.69
CA GLY A 14 -7.28 -25.53 6.87
C GLY A 14 -8.75 -25.37 6.52
N TYR A 15 -9.04 -24.49 5.55
CA TYR A 15 -10.39 -24.31 5.00
C TYR A 15 -10.97 -25.61 4.43
N GLN A 16 -10.19 -26.37 3.63
CA GLN A 16 -10.66 -27.63 3.03
C GLN A 16 -10.87 -28.72 4.07
N ARG A 17 -10.01 -28.79 5.10
CA ARG A 17 -10.17 -29.74 6.21
C ARG A 17 -11.46 -29.47 6.97
N CYS A 18 -11.71 -28.20 7.37
CA CYS A 18 -12.97 -27.81 7.99
C CYS A 18 -14.17 -28.09 7.09
N SER A 19 -14.09 -27.75 5.80
CA SER A 19 -15.17 -27.99 4.83
C SER A 19 -15.49 -29.47 4.67
N SER A 20 -14.47 -30.34 4.72
CA SER A 20 -14.63 -31.79 4.59
C SER A 20 -15.26 -32.40 5.84
N THR A 21 -14.79 -31.98 7.03
CA THR A 21 -15.38 -32.43 8.30
C THR A 21 -16.84 -32.00 8.46
N LEU A 22 -17.18 -30.78 8.02
CA LEU A 22 -18.55 -30.27 8.11
C LEU A 22 -19.47 -30.74 6.97
N ALA A 23 -18.98 -31.52 6.00
CA ALA A 23 -19.70 -31.83 4.76
C ALA A 23 -21.10 -32.44 4.99
N ASN A 24 -21.25 -33.31 5.99
CA ASN A 24 -22.54 -33.95 6.33
C ASN A 24 -23.57 -32.96 6.94
N HIS A 25 -23.13 -31.77 7.34
CA HIS A 25 -23.95 -30.73 7.94
C HIS A 25 -24.23 -29.57 6.97
N ARG A 26 -23.87 -29.74 5.69
CA ARG A 26 -23.96 -28.68 4.69
C ARG A 26 -25.42 -28.35 4.38
N VAL A 27 -25.74 -27.06 4.51
CA VAL A 27 -27.07 -26.51 4.19
C VAL A 27 -27.09 -25.96 2.77
N LYS A 28 -26.13 -25.08 2.45
CA LYS A 28 -26.05 -24.44 1.13
C LYS A 28 -24.67 -23.85 0.85
N GLU A 29 -24.45 -23.50 -0.40
CA GLU A 29 -23.32 -22.70 -0.86
C GLU A 29 -23.83 -21.41 -1.50
N GLU A 30 -23.13 -20.32 -1.26
CA GLU A 30 -23.46 -19.00 -1.75
C GLU A 30 -22.21 -18.40 -2.37
N CYS A 31 -22.33 -17.81 -3.56
CA CYS A 31 -21.30 -16.96 -4.14
C CYS A 31 -21.89 -15.57 -4.33
N TYR A 32 -21.23 -14.56 -3.76
CA TYR A 32 -21.69 -13.19 -3.84
C TYR A 32 -20.53 -12.21 -3.91
N TYR A 33 -20.81 -11.04 -4.47
CA TYR A 33 -19.93 -9.89 -4.47
C TYR A 33 -20.49 -8.86 -3.48
N ASP A 34 -19.68 -8.44 -2.51
CA ASP A 34 -20.02 -7.36 -1.59
C ASP A 34 -19.47 -6.05 -2.16
N VAL A 35 -20.35 -5.08 -2.45
CA VAL A 35 -19.99 -3.69 -2.83
C VAL A 35 -20.19 -2.78 -1.63
N PHE A 36 -19.16 -2.01 -1.28
CA PHE A 36 -19.20 -1.11 -0.12
C PHE A 36 -19.34 0.34 -0.56
N PHE A 37 -20.11 1.09 0.21
CA PHE A 37 -20.33 2.51 -0.01
C PHE A 37 -19.91 3.31 1.21
N ASP A 38 -19.32 4.48 0.99
CA ASP A 38 -19.02 5.47 2.04
C ASP A 38 -19.24 6.88 1.49
N PHE A 39 -19.21 7.86 2.39
CA PHE A 39 -19.12 9.26 2.03
C PHE A 39 -17.71 9.58 1.51
N PRO A 40 -17.54 10.61 0.66
CA PRO A 40 -16.22 11.06 0.17
C PRO A 40 -15.21 11.38 1.27
N TYR A 41 -15.69 11.69 2.47
CA TYR A 41 -14.91 11.98 3.69
C TYR A 41 -14.85 10.79 4.66
N HIS A 42 -15.13 9.55 4.18
CA HIS A 42 -14.99 8.29 4.92
C HIS A 42 -15.72 8.22 6.28
N ALA A 43 -16.83 8.94 6.43
CA ALA A 43 -17.52 9.05 7.71
C ALA A 43 -18.10 7.73 8.24
N LEU A 44 -18.42 6.77 7.37
CA LEU A 44 -18.85 5.45 7.83
C LEU A 44 -17.66 4.72 8.44
N GLN A 45 -16.55 4.60 7.70
CA GLN A 45 -15.34 3.92 8.18
C GLN A 45 -14.83 4.50 9.50
N GLU A 46 -14.75 5.83 9.63
CA GLU A 46 -14.29 6.50 10.86
C GLU A 46 -15.16 6.18 12.09
N ARG A 47 -16.47 5.95 11.88
CA ARG A 47 -17.42 5.60 12.95
C ARG A 47 -17.60 4.09 13.12
N ASN A 48 -16.75 3.28 12.49
CA ASN A 48 -16.89 1.83 12.43
C ASN A 48 -18.27 1.40 11.89
N ASN A 49 -18.83 2.15 10.95
CA ASN A 49 -20.06 1.80 10.26
C ASN A 49 -19.73 1.23 8.88
N VAL A 50 -20.59 0.35 8.37
CA VAL A 50 -20.40 -0.30 7.06
C VAL A 50 -21.72 -0.33 6.33
N LEU A 51 -21.80 0.31 5.16
CA LEU A 51 -22.89 0.13 4.22
C LEU A 51 -22.41 -0.76 3.07
N ARG A 52 -23.12 -1.86 2.82
CA ARG A 52 -22.81 -2.75 1.69
C ARG A 52 -24.05 -3.25 0.96
N LEU A 53 -23.91 -3.41 -0.34
CA LEU A 53 -24.81 -4.17 -1.20
C LEU A 53 -24.17 -5.52 -1.50
N ARG A 54 -24.85 -6.60 -1.11
CA ARG A 54 -24.46 -7.97 -1.45
C ARG A 54 -25.26 -8.45 -2.64
N VAL A 55 -24.57 -8.87 -3.70
CA VAL A 55 -25.22 -9.35 -4.95
C VAL A 55 -24.75 -10.76 -5.27
N GLN A 56 -25.65 -11.65 -5.65
CA GLN A 56 -25.27 -13.00 -6.08
C GLN A 56 -24.47 -12.96 -7.39
N CYS A 57 -23.42 -13.76 -7.47
CA CYS A 57 -22.59 -13.89 -8.66
C CYS A 57 -22.36 -15.37 -9.00
N ASP A 58 -22.00 -15.61 -10.25
CA ASP A 58 -21.67 -16.95 -10.76
C ASP A 58 -20.39 -17.48 -10.08
N PRO A 59 -20.42 -18.63 -9.39
CA PRO A 59 -19.23 -19.23 -8.78
C PRO A 59 -18.12 -19.55 -9.80
N ALA A 60 -18.45 -19.73 -11.09
CA ALA A 60 -17.44 -19.90 -12.13
C ALA A 60 -16.54 -18.68 -12.29
N SER A 61 -17.01 -17.48 -11.92
CA SER A 61 -16.19 -16.26 -11.90
C SER A 61 -15.06 -16.29 -10.86
N VAL A 62 -15.15 -17.17 -9.86
CA VAL A 62 -14.11 -17.37 -8.84
C VAL A 62 -13.06 -18.39 -9.28
N GLN A 63 -13.46 -19.42 -10.04
CA GLN A 63 -12.56 -20.50 -10.45
C GLN A 63 -11.42 -20.03 -11.37
N VAL A 64 -11.64 -18.95 -12.13
CA VAL A 64 -10.61 -18.32 -12.97
C VAL A 64 -9.40 -17.85 -12.15
N TYR A 65 -9.59 -17.48 -10.88
CA TYR A 65 -8.47 -17.04 -10.03
C TYR A 65 -7.60 -18.19 -9.52
N HIS A 66 -8.17 -19.40 -9.40
CA HIS A 66 -7.42 -20.56 -8.90
C HIS A 66 -6.50 -21.14 -9.96
N THR A 67 -6.83 -21.03 -11.25
CA THR A 67 -5.98 -21.58 -12.33
C THR A 67 -4.70 -20.79 -12.56
N ASP A 68 -4.69 -19.49 -12.25
CA ASP A 68 -3.47 -18.65 -12.39
C ASP A 68 -2.44 -18.90 -11.26
N THR A 69 -2.87 -19.47 -10.14
CA THR A 69 -1.98 -19.83 -8.99
C THR A 69 -1.78 -21.33 -8.82
N ALA A 70 -2.59 -22.16 -9.48
CA ALA A 70 -2.39 -23.61 -9.48
C ALA A 70 -1.28 -23.97 -10.47
N ALA A 71 -0.06 -24.06 -9.94
CA ALA A 71 0.88 -25.05 -10.47
C ALA A 71 0.13 -26.39 -10.61
N SER A 72 0.23 -26.98 -11.80
CA SER A 72 -0.37 -28.26 -12.19
C SER A 72 -0.29 -29.29 -11.05
N PRO A 73 -1.29 -30.18 -10.85
CA PRO A 73 -1.26 -31.18 -9.79
C PRO A 73 -0.20 -32.23 -10.13
N LEU A 74 1.06 -31.92 -9.82
CA LEU A 74 2.18 -32.83 -9.93
C LEU A 74 2.20 -33.71 -8.68
N ALA A 75 2.43 -34.98 -8.95
CA ALA A 75 2.39 -36.07 -8.01
C ALA A 75 3.16 -35.77 -6.71
N VAL A 76 2.54 -36.17 -5.61
CA VAL A 76 3.13 -36.28 -4.28
C VAL A 76 4.53 -36.91 -4.37
N GLY A 77 5.57 -36.13 -4.10
CA GLY A 77 6.91 -36.66 -3.80
C GLY A 77 8.13 -36.08 -4.51
N VAL A 78 8.16 -34.79 -4.88
CA VAL A 78 9.43 -34.12 -5.25
C VAL A 78 9.47 -32.75 -4.59
N LYS A 79 10.56 -32.45 -3.87
CA LYS A 79 10.83 -31.13 -3.27
C LYS A 79 10.74 -30.05 -4.35
N ASP A 80 10.05 -28.94 -4.06
CA ASP A 80 10.01 -27.73 -4.87
C ASP A 80 11.43 -27.23 -5.17
N ASN A 81 11.96 -27.59 -6.34
CA ASN A 81 13.14 -26.96 -6.91
C ASN A 81 12.66 -25.76 -7.73
N TYR A 82 12.41 -24.65 -7.05
CA TYR A 82 12.38 -23.34 -7.71
C TYR A 82 13.78 -23.07 -8.27
N ASP A 83 13.89 -23.00 -9.60
CA ASP A 83 15.14 -22.76 -10.32
C ASP A 83 15.17 -21.31 -10.85
N PRO A 84 15.74 -20.36 -10.08
CA PRO A 84 15.83 -18.95 -10.48
C PRO A 84 16.68 -18.74 -11.74
N ASP A 85 17.58 -19.67 -12.07
CA ASP A 85 18.46 -19.55 -13.23
C ASP A 85 17.68 -19.81 -14.53
N ALA A 86 16.65 -20.67 -14.49
CA ALA A 86 15.77 -20.92 -15.62
C ALA A 86 14.90 -19.71 -15.99
N GLU A 87 14.39 -18.98 -15.00
CA GLU A 87 13.63 -17.74 -15.21
C GLU A 87 14.54 -16.58 -15.66
N TYR A 88 15.74 -16.48 -15.09
CA TYR A 88 16.75 -15.51 -15.52
C TYR A 88 17.17 -15.73 -16.98
N GLU A 89 17.40 -16.97 -17.39
CA GLU A 89 17.69 -17.31 -18.79
C GLU A 89 16.50 -17.03 -19.73
N ALA A 90 15.26 -17.16 -19.26
CA ALA A 90 14.08 -16.78 -20.04
C ALA A 90 13.98 -15.26 -20.24
N LEU A 91 14.33 -14.47 -19.21
CA LEU A 91 14.42 -13.02 -19.29
C LEU A 91 15.57 -12.57 -20.19
N LEU A 92 16.76 -13.17 -20.07
CA LEU A 92 17.89 -12.86 -20.95
C LEU A 92 17.55 -13.18 -22.42
N ARG A 93 16.86 -14.28 -22.69
CA ARG A 93 16.38 -14.63 -24.04
C ARG A 93 15.38 -13.60 -24.58
N SER A 94 14.47 -13.09 -23.74
CA SER A 94 13.49 -12.07 -24.18
C SER A 94 14.15 -10.71 -24.44
N CYS A 95 15.15 -10.33 -23.64
CA CYS A 95 15.93 -9.11 -23.83
C CYS A 95 16.85 -9.15 -25.05
N ARG A 96 17.35 -10.33 -25.44
CA ARG A 96 18.25 -10.50 -26.58
C ARG A 96 17.56 -10.45 -27.96
N ARG A 97 16.22 -10.45 -28.03
CA ARG A 97 15.44 -10.50 -29.30
C ARG A 97 15.99 -11.53 -30.29
N GLU A 98 16.45 -12.69 -29.81
CA GLU A 98 16.95 -13.74 -30.70
C GLU A 98 15.76 -14.41 -31.40
N ALA A 99 15.65 -14.18 -32.70
CA ALA A 99 14.71 -14.90 -33.54
C ALA A 99 15.05 -16.39 -33.52
N HIS A 100 14.05 -17.24 -33.27
CA HIS A 100 14.20 -18.69 -33.33
C HIS A 100 14.88 -19.13 -34.64
N PRO A 101 15.92 -19.97 -34.60
CA PRO A 101 16.38 -20.63 -35.81
C PRO A 101 15.30 -21.61 -36.28
N PRO A 102 15.01 -21.67 -37.59
CA PRO A 102 14.03 -22.61 -38.13
C PRO A 102 14.54 -24.04 -37.93
N SER A 103 13.82 -24.82 -37.12
CA SER A 103 14.08 -26.24 -36.94
C SER A 103 13.66 -27.00 -38.21
N THR A 104 14.66 -27.43 -38.98
CA THR A 104 14.50 -28.37 -40.09
C THR A 104 14.25 -29.79 -39.57
N SER A 105 13.02 -30.25 -39.75
CA SER A 105 12.55 -31.60 -40.15
C SER A 105 13.35 -32.86 -39.77
N GLY A 106 12.62 -33.83 -39.20
CA GLY A 106 12.68 -35.25 -39.60
C GLY A 106 12.65 -36.25 -38.46
N ASP A 107 11.49 -36.82 -38.10
CA ASP A 107 11.12 -38.17 -38.53
C ASP A 107 9.71 -38.57 -38.07
N ALA A 108 9.09 -39.47 -38.85
CA ALA A 108 7.68 -39.83 -38.80
C ALA A 108 7.33 -40.90 -37.74
N GLY A 109 6.17 -40.75 -37.09
CA GLY A 109 5.53 -41.78 -36.28
C GLY A 109 4.18 -41.35 -35.74
N ALA A 110 3.09 -41.84 -36.34
CA ALA A 110 1.70 -41.48 -36.07
C ALA A 110 1.20 -41.95 -34.68
N THR A 111 0.45 -41.10 -33.94
CA THR A 111 -0.97 -41.33 -33.55
C THR A 111 -1.53 -40.29 -32.54
N VAL A 112 -2.84 -40.04 -32.67
CA VAL A 112 -3.81 -39.30 -31.82
C VAL A 112 -3.75 -37.77 -31.82
N ALA A 113 -4.65 -37.17 -32.62
CA ALA A 113 -4.96 -35.75 -32.59
C ALA A 113 -5.76 -35.39 -31.32
N VAL A 114 -5.07 -34.78 -30.35
CA VAL A 114 -5.66 -33.85 -29.40
C VAL A 114 -5.29 -32.46 -29.91
N THR A 115 -6.28 -31.68 -30.31
CA THR A 115 -6.09 -30.27 -30.68
C THR A 115 -5.70 -29.48 -29.41
N ALA A 116 -4.40 -29.43 -29.13
CA ALA A 116 -3.81 -28.49 -28.20
C ALA A 116 -3.78 -27.12 -28.89
N ALA A 117 -4.58 -26.19 -28.39
CA ALA A 117 -4.48 -24.79 -28.77
C ALA A 117 -3.16 -24.23 -28.24
N ASP A 118 -2.42 -23.52 -29.09
CA ASP A 118 -1.21 -22.77 -28.74
C ASP A 118 -1.48 -21.80 -27.56
N PRO A 119 -0.77 -21.90 -26.43
CA PRO A 119 -0.94 -20.97 -25.31
C PRO A 119 -0.22 -19.62 -25.52
N ALA A 120 0.42 -19.39 -26.66
CA ALA A 120 1.29 -18.23 -26.87
C ALA A 120 0.59 -16.98 -27.45
N SER A 121 -0.71 -17.03 -27.76
CA SER A 121 -1.44 -15.91 -28.37
C SER A 121 -2.77 -15.55 -27.68
N ALA A 122 -3.01 -16.03 -26.46
CA ALA A 122 -4.09 -15.50 -25.64
C ALA A 122 -3.67 -14.14 -25.08
N GLU A 123 -4.00 -13.06 -25.79
CA GLU A 123 -4.19 -11.77 -25.13
C GLU A 123 -5.07 -12.03 -23.90
N LEU A 124 -4.49 -11.93 -22.70
CA LEU A 124 -5.20 -12.13 -21.44
C LEU A 124 -6.44 -11.24 -21.46
N ASP A 125 -7.59 -11.88 -21.65
CA ASP A 125 -8.86 -11.22 -21.80
C ASP A 125 -9.11 -10.41 -20.52
N SER A 126 -8.89 -9.10 -20.58
CA SER A 126 -8.95 -8.20 -19.43
C SER A 126 -10.36 -8.10 -18.81
N ASN A 127 -11.33 -8.80 -19.43
CA ASN A 127 -12.69 -9.05 -18.98
C ASN A 127 -12.82 -10.28 -18.05
N ALA A 128 -11.86 -11.20 -18.03
CA ALA A 128 -11.90 -12.42 -17.22
C ALA A 128 -11.84 -12.16 -15.69
N ARG A 129 -11.47 -10.94 -15.27
CA ARG A 129 -11.34 -10.54 -13.86
C ARG A 129 -12.57 -9.83 -13.28
N ARG A 130 -13.70 -9.74 -14.02
CA ARG A 130 -14.93 -9.13 -13.50
C ARG A 130 -15.84 -10.19 -12.88
N PRO A 131 -16.46 -9.91 -11.71
CA PRO A 131 -17.51 -10.76 -11.19
C PRO A 131 -18.65 -10.83 -12.22
N ARG A 132 -19.08 -12.05 -12.56
CA ARG A 132 -20.25 -12.26 -13.41
C ARG A 132 -21.49 -12.28 -12.52
N PHE A 133 -22.21 -11.16 -12.46
CA PHE A 133 -23.47 -11.08 -11.74
C PHE A 133 -24.54 -11.91 -12.45
N LEU A 134 -25.39 -12.60 -11.69
CA LEU A 134 -26.50 -13.36 -12.28
C LEU A 134 -27.55 -12.38 -12.82
N ALA A 135 -28.03 -12.60 -14.05
CA ALA A 135 -29.05 -11.75 -14.65
C ALA A 135 -30.34 -11.78 -13.80
N GLY A 136 -30.88 -10.61 -13.48
CA GLY A 136 -32.05 -10.49 -12.61
C GLY A 136 -31.77 -10.81 -11.12
N ALA A 137 -30.51 -10.83 -10.69
CA ALA A 137 -30.18 -11.06 -9.29
C ALA A 137 -30.76 -9.96 -8.39
N THR A 138 -31.47 -10.36 -7.35
CA THR A 138 -31.80 -9.48 -6.22
C THR A 138 -30.56 -9.25 -5.35
N GLY A 139 -30.54 -8.13 -4.66
CA GLY A 139 -29.48 -7.77 -3.73
C GLY A 139 -29.93 -7.85 -2.27
N LYS A 140 -28.96 -7.84 -1.36
CA LYS A 140 -29.19 -7.62 0.07
C LYS A 140 -28.43 -6.38 0.51
N LEU A 141 -29.14 -5.33 0.90
CA LEU A 141 -28.55 -4.11 1.45
C LEU A 141 -28.37 -4.29 2.95
N VAL A 142 -27.15 -4.09 3.44
CA VAL A 142 -26.82 -4.26 4.86
C VAL A 142 -26.11 -3.01 5.34
N PHE A 143 -26.68 -2.39 6.38
CA PHE A 143 -26.02 -1.36 7.15
C PHE A 143 -25.68 -1.91 8.53
N LYS A 144 -24.38 -1.98 8.83
CA LYS A 144 -23.88 -2.32 10.17
C LYS A 144 -23.40 -1.05 10.83
N SER A 145 -23.96 -0.69 11.99
CA SER A 145 -23.44 0.40 12.82
C SER A 145 -22.69 -0.12 14.04
N VAL A 146 -21.66 0.63 14.45
CA VAL A 146 -20.76 0.26 15.57
C VAL A 146 -20.19 -1.15 15.37
N ASN A 147 -19.70 -1.42 14.16
CA ASN A 147 -19.13 -2.68 13.74
C ASN A 147 -17.72 -2.87 14.31
N ARG A 148 -17.64 -3.43 15.52
CA ARG A 148 -16.39 -3.64 16.25
C ARG A 148 -16.05 -5.12 16.28
N VAL A 149 -14.79 -5.47 15.99
CA VAL A 149 -14.28 -6.84 16.08
C VAL A 149 -13.17 -6.87 17.13
N GLU A 150 -13.33 -7.66 18.18
CA GLU A 150 -12.33 -7.78 19.23
C GLU A 150 -12.09 -9.22 19.61
N SER A 151 -10.83 -9.66 19.50
CA SER A 151 -10.43 -11.01 19.84
C SER A 151 -11.29 -12.08 19.17
N GLY A 152 -11.80 -11.85 17.97
CA GLY A 152 -12.70 -12.75 17.24
C GLY A 152 -14.19 -12.57 17.52
N ASP A 153 -14.58 -11.64 18.39
CA ASP A 153 -15.99 -11.32 18.65
C ASP A 153 -16.39 -10.09 17.84
N GLN A 154 -17.30 -10.26 16.88
CA GLN A 154 -17.86 -9.15 16.12
C GLN A 154 -19.18 -8.71 16.74
N THR A 155 -19.26 -7.44 17.11
CA THR A 155 -20.46 -6.79 17.63
C THR A 155 -20.93 -5.70 16.68
N SER A 156 -22.23 -5.64 16.40
CA SER A 156 -22.82 -4.60 15.54
C SER A 156 -24.33 -4.45 15.75
N PHE A 157 -24.89 -3.29 15.41
CA PHE A 157 -26.31 -3.16 15.14
C PHE A 157 -26.52 -3.28 13.63
N VAL A 158 -27.51 -4.05 13.21
CA VAL A 158 -27.71 -4.38 11.80
C VAL A 158 -29.11 -3.98 11.37
N ASP A 159 -29.18 -3.10 10.39
CA ASP A 159 -30.37 -2.83 9.60
C ASP A 159 -30.16 -3.44 8.21
N GLU A 160 -31.07 -4.30 7.77
CA GLU A 160 -30.96 -4.98 6.49
C GLU A 160 -32.27 -4.95 5.69
N ASP A 161 -32.12 -4.72 4.38
CA ASP A 161 -33.14 -5.01 3.37
C ASP A 161 -32.72 -6.29 2.63
N PRO A 162 -33.36 -7.44 2.89
CA PRO A 162 -32.94 -8.72 2.32
C PRO A 162 -33.28 -8.89 0.85
N GLN A 163 -34.11 -8.02 0.25
CA GLN A 163 -34.64 -8.19 -1.11
C GLN A 163 -34.64 -6.87 -1.87
N VAL A 164 -33.44 -6.35 -2.16
CA VAL A 164 -33.27 -5.22 -3.09
C VAL A 164 -33.63 -5.70 -4.50
N PRO A 165 -34.59 -5.04 -5.19
CA PRO A 165 -35.02 -5.43 -6.53
C PRO A 165 -33.89 -5.37 -7.57
N PRO A 166 -33.93 -6.22 -8.62
CA PRO A 166 -32.84 -6.32 -9.59
C PRO A 166 -32.53 -5.01 -10.33
N ASP A 167 -33.54 -4.20 -10.63
CA ASP A 167 -33.38 -2.90 -11.29
C ASP A 167 -32.57 -1.92 -10.43
N VAL A 168 -32.80 -1.91 -9.11
CA VAL A 168 -32.04 -1.09 -8.15
C VAL A 168 -30.61 -1.62 -7.98
N VAL A 169 -30.44 -2.95 -8.00
CA VAL A 169 -29.12 -3.57 -7.97
C VAL A 169 -28.30 -3.17 -9.20
N GLU A 170 -28.87 -3.30 -10.39
CA GLU A 170 -28.22 -2.88 -11.65
C GLU A 170 -27.83 -1.40 -11.61
N ASP A 171 -28.74 -0.55 -11.13
CA ASP A 171 -28.51 0.88 -10.98
C ASP A 171 -27.35 1.22 -10.04
N LEU A 172 -27.21 0.48 -8.93
CA LEU A 172 -26.08 0.66 -8.00
C LEU A 172 -24.78 0.06 -8.54
N LEU A 173 -24.84 -1.09 -9.24
CA LEU A 173 -23.66 -1.72 -9.84
C LEU A 173 -23.09 -0.89 -11.00
N ARG A 174 -23.92 -0.12 -11.72
CA ARG A 174 -23.47 0.85 -12.74
C ARG A 174 -22.57 1.96 -12.15
N LEU A 175 -22.62 2.20 -10.84
CA LEU A 175 -21.75 3.16 -10.16
C LEU A 175 -20.37 2.59 -9.81
N VAL A 176 -20.16 1.27 -9.93
CA VAL A 176 -18.90 0.63 -9.59
C VAL A 176 -17.88 0.87 -10.71
N PRO A 177 -16.77 1.57 -10.45
CA PRO A 177 -15.79 1.86 -11.49
C PRO A 177 -15.05 0.58 -11.88
N GLU A 178 -14.72 0.45 -13.17
CA GLU A 178 -14.05 -0.75 -13.68
C GLU A 178 -12.67 -0.98 -13.05
N SER A 179 -12.00 0.12 -12.65
CA SER A 179 -10.72 0.09 -11.94
C SER A 179 -10.80 -0.64 -10.60
N LEU A 180 -11.95 -0.61 -9.91
CA LEU A 180 -12.12 -1.29 -8.63
C LEU A 180 -11.88 -2.80 -8.77
N PHE A 181 -12.31 -3.41 -9.87
CA PHE A 181 -12.11 -4.84 -10.10
C PHE A 181 -10.66 -5.20 -10.44
N ARG A 182 -9.87 -4.25 -10.94
CA ARG A 182 -8.51 -4.50 -11.45
C ARG A 182 -7.43 -4.16 -10.43
N THR A 183 -7.51 -2.97 -9.85
CA THR A 183 -6.49 -2.39 -8.97
C THR A 183 -7.03 -2.08 -7.58
N GLY A 184 -8.34 -2.28 -7.35
CA GLY A 184 -8.99 -1.79 -6.14
C GLY A 184 -9.07 -0.28 -6.10
N ASP A 185 -8.70 0.42 -7.18
CA ASP A 185 -8.74 1.87 -7.24
C ASP A 185 -10.14 2.38 -7.56
N VAL A 186 -10.56 3.38 -6.79
CA VAL A 186 -11.81 4.11 -6.99
C VAL A 186 -11.55 5.54 -7.46
N SER A 187 -10.33 5.84 -7.92
CA SER A 187 -10.01 7.13 -8.55
C SER A 187 -11.14 7.51 -9.47
N ALA A 188 -11.77 8.65 -9.16
CA ALA A 188 -12.93 9.14 -9.86
C ALA A 188 -12.58 9.18 -11.34
N SER A 189 -13.09 8.18 -12.07
CA SER A 189 -13.27 8.26 -13.51
C SER A 189 -13.88 9.64 -13.74
N SER A 190 -13.45 10.32 -14.80
CA SER A 190 -13.97 11.61 -15.25
C SER A 190 -15.44 11.55 -15.68
N ALA A 191 -16.22 10.65 -15.08
CA ALA A 191 -17.65 10.57 -15.18
C ALA A 191 -18.22 11.97 -14.94
N PRO A 192 -19.06 12.46 -15.86
CA PRO A 192 -19.57 13.82 -15.81
C PRO A 192 -20.27 14.05 -14.46
N TYR A 193 -20.01 15.22 -13.88
CA TYR A 193 -20.47 15.72 -12.58
C TYR A 193 -22.00 15.70 -12.33
N HIS A 194 -22.78 15.04 -13.19
CA HIS A 194 -24.24 14.98 -13.19
C HIS A 194 -24.84 13.56 -13.05
N ALA A 195 -24.03 12.52 -12.87
CA ALA A 195 -24.56 11.18 -12.61
C ALA A 195 -25.12 11.07 -11.17
N GLU A 196 -26.38 10.63 -11.04
CA GLU A 196 -27.01 10.37 -9.74
C GLU A 196 -26.18 9.38 -8.90
N ASP A 197 -25.84 9.78 -7.67
CA ASP A 197 -25.06 8.98 -6.74
C ASP A 197 -25.87 7.84 -6.08
N ALA A 198 -25.19 6.98 -5.33
CA ALA A 198 -25.82 5.82 -4.68
C ALA A 198 -26.90 6.22 -3.67
N PHE A 199 -26.75 7.37 -3.01
CA PHE A 199 -27.71 7.86 -2.03
C PHE A 199 -29.03 8.29 -2.70
N ALA A 200 -28.94 8.98 -3.84
CA ALA A 200 -30.11 9.37 -4.64
C ALA A 200 -30.92 8.14 -5.10
N ARG A 201 -30.23 7.10 -5.61
CA ARG A 201 -30.84 5.84 -6.07
C ARG A 201 -31.54 5.10 -4.93
N LEU A 202 -30.87 4.96 -3.79
CA LEU A 202 -31.48 4.36 -2.59
C LEU A 202 -32.68 5.17 -2.09
N SER A 203 -32.62 6.51 -2.17
CA SER A 203 -33.74 7.39 -1.80
C SER A 203 -34.93 7.28 -2.76
N ALA A 204 -34.71 7.06 -4.05
CA ALA A 204 -35.78 6.77 -5.01
C ALA A 204 -36.41 5.40 -4.70
N TYR A 205 -35.59 4.39 -4.43
CA TYR A 205 -36.05 3.05 -4.04
C TYR A 205 -36.89 3.07 -2.75
N ALA A 206 -36.46 3.80 -1.72
CA ALA A 206 -37.22 3.95 -0.48
C ALA A 206 -38.61 4.60 -0.69
N ARG A 207 -38.68 5.62 -1.56
CA ARG A 207 -39.95 6.26 -1.95
C ARG A 207 -40.86 5.31 -2.72
N ARG A 208 -40.31 4.46 -3.60
CA ARG A 208 -41.07 3.42 -4.29
C ARG A 208 -41.66 2.40 -3.31
N GLN A 209 -40.86 1.88 -2.40
CA GLN A 209 -41.29 0.95 -1.34
C GLN A 209 -42.43 1.53 -0.48
N GLN A 210 -42.35 2.82 -0.12
CA GLN A 210 -43.41 3.49 0.66
C GLN A 210 -44.75 3.57 -0.11
N ARG A 211 -44.71 3.83 -1.42
CA ARG A 211 -45.92 3.88 -2.26
C ARG A 211 -46.57 2.51 -2.44
N GLU A 212 -45.76 1.46 -2.57
CA GLU A 212 -46.28 0.11 -2.80
C GLU A 212 -46.89 -0.51 -1.54
N ARG A 213 -46.32 -0.24 -0.36
CA ARG A 213 -46.69 -0.95 0.87
C ARG A 213 -47.91 -0.39 1.59
N ASN A 214 -48.40 0.82 1.27
CA ASN A 214 -49.59 1.47 1.88
C ASN A 214 -49.71 1.36 3.42
N SER A 215 -48.63 1.03 4.12
CA SER A 215 -48.62 0.68 5.53
C SER A 215 -47.71 1.65 6.26
N ALA A 216 -48.13 2.04 7.47
CA ALA A 216 -47.47 3.01 8.32
C ALA A 216 -46.09 2.55 8.86
N GLY A 217 -45.55 1.42 8.38
CA GLY A 217 -44.26 0.89 8.82
C GLY A 217 -43.11 1.46 7.99
N ASP A 218 -42.09 2.00 8.67
CA ASP A 218 -40.86 2.42 8.01
C ASP A 218 -40.19 1.24 7.30
N SER A 219 -39.96 1.37 5.99
CA SER A 219 -39.19 0.38 5.23
C SER A 219 -37.75 0.30 5.75
N ALA A 220 -37.12 -0.88 5.63
CA ALA A 220 -35.74 -1.08 6.10
C ALA A 220 -34.77 -0.09 5.43
N VAL A 221 -34.90 0.11 4.12
CA VAL A 221 -34.12 1.11 3.37
C VAL A 221 -34.37 2.55 3.87
N ALA A 222 -35.60 2.91 4.27
CA ALA A 222 -35.88 4.23 4.83
C ALA A 222 -35.16 4.44 6.18
N ARG A 223 -35.11 3.41 7.04
CA ARG A 223 -34.33 3.46 8.29
C ARG A 223 -32.83 3.61 8.04
N ILE A 224 -32.28 2.84 7.11
CA ILE A 224 -30.87 2.95 6.69
C ILE A 224 -30.58 4.38 6.21
N LEU A 225 -31.41 4.93 5.32
CA LEU A 225 -31.25 6.31 4.83
C LEU A 225 -31.36 7.35 5.93
N ALA A 226 -32.25 7.18 6.91
CA ALA A 226 -32.35 8.09 8.04
C ALA A 226 -31.06 8.12 8.87
N GLN A 227 -30.46 6.95 9.14
CA GLN A 227 -29.17 6.84 9.84
C GLN A 227 -28.03 7.47 9.02
N LEU A 228 -27.99 7.23 7.71
CA LEU A 228 -27.01 7.86 6.81
C LEU A 228 -27.14 9.38 6.79
N ARG A 229 -28.36 9.93 6.76
CA ARG A 229 -28.61 11.39 6.85
C ARG A 229 -28.10 11.95 8.17
N SER A 230 -28.39 11.26 9.29
CA SER A 230 -27.91 11.65 10.62
C SER A 230 -26.38 11.70 10.70
N ILE A 231 -25.71 10.70 10.12
CA ILE A 231 -24.25 10.68 10.02
C ILE A 231 -23.76 11.86 9.18
N ALA A 232 -24.33 12.07 7.99
CA ALA A 232 -23.92 13.16 7.11
C ALA A 232 -24.14 14.55 7.74
N SER A 233 -25.28 14.78 8.40
CA SER A 233 -25.57 16.05 9.06
C SER A 233 -24.60 16.35 10.20
N ALA A 234 -24.12 15.33 10.90
CA ALA A 234 -23.13 15.51 11.96
C ALA A 234 -21.76 15.99 11.43
N TYR A 235 -21.44 15.69 10.17
CA TYR A 235 -20.22 16.21 9.52
C TYR A 235 -20.45 17.60 8.91
N ALA A 236 -21.63 17.86 8.33
CA ALA A 236 -21.97 19.18 7.79
C ALA A 236 -22.05 20.27 8.89
N ALA A 237 -22.59 19.93 10.07
CA ALA A 237 -22.67 20.86 11.21
C ALA A 237 -21.27 21.21 11.75
N ALA A 238 -20.35 20.24 11.79
CA ALA A 238 -18.97 20.48 12.19
C ALA A 238 -18.24 21.44 11.22
N GLU A 239 -18.59 21.41 9.92
CA GLU A 239 -18.05 22.35 8.94
C GLU A 239 -18.60 23.78 9.10
N SER A 240 -19.91 23.94 9.38
CA SER A 240 -20.50 25.28 9.57
C SER A 240 -19.99 25.97 10.83
N ASP A 241 -19.74 25.22 11.90
CA ASP A 241 -19.16 25.74 13.14
C ASP A 241 -17.70 26.16 12.94
N ALA A 242 -16.92 25.40 12.15
CA ALA A 242 -15.55 25.74 11.82
C ALA A 242 -15.41 27.05 11.01
N VAL A 243 -16.41 27.39 10.19
CA VAL A 243 -16.44 28.65 9.40
C VAL A 243 -16.92 29.84 10.24
N SER A 244 -17.79 29.63 11.23
CA SER A 244 -18.27 30.70 12.11
C SER A 244 -17.30 31.04 13.24
N LEU A 245 -16.40 30.12 13.61
CA LEU A 245 -15.40 30.29 14.67
C LEU A 245 -14.01 30.76 14.19
N GLU A 246 -13.83 31.09 12.90
CA GLU A 246 -12.62 31.78 12.41
C GLU A 246 -12.41 33.17 13.06
N ALA A 247 -13.42 33.69 13.78
CA ALA A 247 -13.30 34.88 14.62
C ALA A 247 -12.68 34.61 16.02
N ASP A 248 -12.57 33.35 16.46
CA ASP A 248 -12.09 33.01 17.81
C ASP A 248 -11.04 31.88 17.76
N LYS A 249 -9.77 32.28 17.60
CA LYS A 249 -8.60 31.41 17.32
C LYS A 249 -8.15 30.49 18.46
N THR A 250 -8.98 30.21 19.46
CA THR A 250 -8.58 29.47 20.68
C THR A 250 -9.28 28.13 20.90
N SER A 251 -10.20 27.72 20.02
CA SER A 251 -10.90 26.43 20.16
C SER A 251 -10.10 25.25 19.56
N SER A 252 -9.63 24.34 20.43
CA SER A 252 -8.84 23.15 20.08
C SER A 252 -9.55 22.17 19.14
N ASN A 253 -10.88 22.16 19.11
CA ASN A 253 -11.68 21.28 18.23
C ASN A 253 -11.63 21.70 16.75
N VAL A 254 -11.47 22.99 16.47
CA VAL A 254 -11.41 23.51 15.09
C VAL A 254 -10.08 23.12 14.43
N HIS A 255 -8.99 23.16 15.20
CA HIS A 255 -7.67 22.77 14.72
C HIS A 255 -7.60 21.27 14.41
N TYR A 256 -8.18 20.42 15.26
CA TYR A 256 -8.28 18.97 14.99
C TYR A 256 -9.08 18.66 13.71
N THR A 257 -10.17 19.38 13.48
CA THR A 257 -11.03 19.21 12.30
C THR A 257 -10.33 19.67 11.02
N GLN A 258 -9.62 20.81 11.04
CA GLN A 258 -8.85 21.29 9.88
C GLN A 258 -7.67 20.38 9.53
N VAL A 259 -6.89 19.93 10.52
CA VAL A 259 -5.78 18.97 10.30
C VAL A 259 -6.31 17.66 9.72
N ARG A 260 -7.48 17.21 10.19
CA ARG A 260 -8.17 16.00 9.71
C ARG A 260 -8.59 16.10 8.23
N PHE A 261 -9.16 17.22 7.80
CA PHE A 261 -9.52 17.42 6.39
C PHE A 261 -8.30 17.58 5.47
N ALA A 262 -7.20 18.17 5.96
CA ALA A 262 -5.95 18.27 5.22
C ALA A 262 -5.27 16.90 5.00
N ALA A 263 -5.44 15.96 5.94
CA ALA A 263 -4.89 14.60 5.84
C ALA A 263 -5.66 13.67 4.87
N MET A 264 -6.90 14.01 4.48
CA MET A 264 -7.75 13.20 3.59
C MET A 264 -7.47 13.39 2.08
N GLY A 265 -6.42 14.14 1.72
CA GLY A 265 -5.99 14.31 0.34
C GLY A 265 -6.77 15.36 -0.47
N PRO A 266 -6.34 15.65 -1.72
CA PRO A 266 -6.81 16.80 -2.51
C PRO A 266 -8.28 16.72 -2.96
N ASN A 267 -8.89 15.53 -2.95
CA ASN A 267 -10.28 15.34 -3.36
C ASN A 267 -11.29 15.84 -2.31
N ALA A 268 -10.99 15.70 -1.01
CA ALA A 268 -11.81 16.26 0.07
C ALA A 268 -11.82 17.79 0.05
N LEU A 269 -10.67 18.41 -0.29
CA LEU A 269 -10.54 19.86 -0.40
C LEU A 269 -11.28 20.45 -1.61
N ARG A 270 -11.42 19.72 -2.72
CA ARG A 270 -12.15 20.20 -3.91
C ARG A 270 -13.66 20.39 -3.68
N GLN A 271 -14.29 19.61 -2.80
CA GLN A 271 -15.70 19.81 -2.45
C GLN A 271 -15.91 21.09 -1.60
N ARG A 272 -14.89 21.51 -0.84
CA ARG A 272 -14.89 22.74 -0.03
C ARG A 272 -15.03 24.02 -0.87
N SER A 273 -14.60 24.00 -2.13
CA SER A 273 -14.56 25.20 -3.00
C SER A 273 -15.86 25.46 -3.78
N VAL A 274 -16.71 24.45 -3.98
CA VAL A 274 -17.90 24.56 -4.84
C VAL A 274 -19.12 25.06 -4.06
N THR A 275 -19.17 24.86 -2.75
CA THR A 275 -20.33 25.17 -1.89
C THR A 275 -20.41 26.62 -1.40
N VAL A 276 -19.39 27.45 -1.65
CA VAL A 276 -19.38 28.87 -1.25
C VAL A 276 -19.46 29.80 -2.48
N GLN A 277 -20.37 29.54 -3.41
CA GLN A 277 -20.86 30.61 -4.29
C GLN A 277 -21.98 31.36 -3.56
N LYS A 278 -21.55 32.34 -2.76
CA LYS A 278 -22.42 33.33 -2.12
C LYS A 278 -23.18 34.06 -3.26
N ARG A 279 -24.48 33.80 -3.43
CA ARG A 279 -25.32 34.61 -4.32
C ARG A 279 -25.17 36.08 -3.91
N PRO A 280 -24.85 37.00 -4.83
CA PRO A 280 -24.83 38.42 -4.50
C PRO A 280 -26.25 38.80 -4.06
N ARG A 281 -26.34 39.35 -2.86
CA ARG A 281 -27.58 39.88 -2.29
C ARG A 281 -27.83 41.20 -3.04
N ASP A 282 -28.75 41.19 -4.00
CA ASP A 282 -29.26 42.40 -4.60
C ASP A 282 -30.00 43.19 -3.52
N GLU A 283 -29.37 44.26 -3.03
CA GLU A 283 -30.03 45.27 -2.21
C GLU A 283 -30.86 46.19 -3.14
N GLY A 284 -32.05 45.71 -3.49
CA GLY A 284 -33.10 46.51 -4.12
C GLY A 284 -34.14 46.94 -3.09
N ASN A 285 -34.14 48.23 -2.73
CA ASN A 285 -35.18 48.90 -1.95
C ASN A 285 -36.59 48.68 -2.55
N GLY A 286 -37.58 48.33 -1.72
CA GLY A 286 -39.00 48.41 -2.11
C GLY A 286 -39.97 47.71 -1.16
N ALA A 287 -40.47 48.48 -0.19
CA ALA A 287 -41.66 48.37 0.66
C ALA A 287 -42.67 47.19 0.54
N ASP A 288 -43.09 46.77 1.74
CA ASP A 288 -44.42 46.26 2.14
C ASP A 288 -44.98 44.99 1.48
N THR A 289 -44.87 43.85 2.18
CA THR A 289 -46.02 43.03 2.63
C THR A 289 -45.61 41.88 3.55
N ALA A 290 -46.57 41.46 4.37
CA ALA A 290 -46.42 40.71 5.61
C ALA A 290 -46.12 39.20 5.46
N ALA A 291 -45.56 38.66 6.55
CA ALA A 291 -45.71 37.29 7.06
C ALA A 291 -45.38 36.14 6.10
N ASP A 292 -44.13 35.68 6.15
CA ASP A 292 -43.85 34.26 6.43
C ASP A 292 -42.45 34.11 7.00
N ALA A 293 -42.37 33.40 8.13
CA ALA A 293 -41.12 33.05 8.80
C ALA A 293 -40.44 31.91 8.03
N ASP A 294 -39.78 32.24 6.92
CA ASP A 294 -38.88 31.32 6.26
C ASP A 294 -37.51 31.39 6.96
N THR A 295 -37.38 30.58 8.02
CA THR A 295 -36.08 30.26 8.61
C THR A 295 -35.14 29.85 7.49
N GLY A 296 -34.11 30.67 7.25
CA GLY A 296 -33.06 30.42 6.26
C GLY A 296 -32.43 29.05 6.49
N ALA A 297 -32.99 28.03 5.85
CA ALA A 297 -32.43 26.70 5.78
C ALA A 297 -31.16 26.83 4.95
N VAL A 298 -30.02 26.83 5.64
CA VAL A 298 -28.72 26.54 5.02
C VAL A 298 -28.96 25.28 4.19
N ALA A 299 -28.81 25.37 2.87
CA ALA A 299 -29.00 24.26 1.97
C ALA A 299 -27.96 23.20 2.33
N VAL A 300 -28.33 22.26 3.20
CA VAL A 300 -27.48 21.14 3.59
C VAL A 300 -27.23 20.37 2.30
N ALA A 301 -25.97 20.36 1.85
CA ALA A 301 -25.56 19.61 0.67
C ALA A 301 -26.12 18.19 0.78
N ALA A 302 -26.81 17.73 -0.26
CA ALA A 302 -27.42 16.41 -0.25
C ALA A 302 -26.32 15.36 0.02
N PRO A 303 -26.55 14.42 0.96
CA PRO A 303 -25.56 13.39 1.26
C PRO A 303 -25.25 12.58 0.02
N ARG A 304 -23.97 12.49 -0.32
CA ARG A 304 -23.46 11.75 -1.48
C ARG A 304 -22.70 10.51 -1.02
N LEU A 305 -23.02 9.36 -1.60
CA LEU A 305 -22.35 8.09 -1.34
C LEU A 305 -21.58 7.62 -2.58
N GLU A 306 -20.38 7.12 -2.36
CA GLU A 306 -19.47 6.61 -3.38
C GLU A 306 -19.12 5.16 -3.08
N VAL A 307 -18.86 4.39 -4.13
CA VAL A 307 -18.33 3.04 -3.98
C VAL A 307 -16.90 3.14 -3.45
N VAL A 308 -16.55 2.41 -2.39
CA VAL A 308 -15.19 2.49 -1.79
C VAL A 308 -14.43 1.17 -1.83
N ALA A 309 -15.14 0.05 -1.96
CA ALA A 309 -14.53 -1.28 -2.00
C ALA A 309 -15.45 -2.30 -2.66
N GLY A 310 -14.86 -3.41 -3.10
CA GLY A 310 -15.63 -4.57 -3.48
C GLY A 310 -14.78 -5.84 -3.53
N TYR A 311 -15.36 -6.96 -3.08
CA TYR A 311 -14.70 -8.26 -3.13
C TYR A 311 -15.72 -9.40 -3.25
N THR A 312 -15.27 -10.52 -3.81
CA THR A 312 -16.08 -11.74 -3.96
C THR A 312 -15.92 -12.63 -2.74
N THR A 313 -16.99 -13.26 -2.28
CA THR A 313 -16.93 -14.29 -1.24
C THR A 313 -17.68 -15.54 -1.69
N LEU A 314 -17.01 -16.69 -1.58
CA LEU A 314 -17.61 -18.01 -1.63
C LEU A 314 -17.87 -18.47 -0.20
N ARG A 315 -19.14 -18.69 0.15
CA ARG A 315 -19.59 -19.06 1.49
C ARG A 315 -20.25 -20.43 1.47
N LYS A 316 -19.77 -21.33 2.34
CA LYS A 316 -20.43 -22.59 2.65
C LYS A 316 -21.11 -22.48 4.01
N VAL A 317 -22.40 -22.79 4.06
CA VAL A 317 -23.23 -22.70 5.28
C VAL A 317 -23.56 -24.09 5.77
N TYR A 318 -23.35 -24.33 7.07
CA TYR A 318 -23.58 -25.59 7.74
C TYR A 318 -24.53 -25.42 8.94
N THR A 319 -25.22 -26.48 9.32
CA THR A 319 -25.96 -26.52 10.59
C THR A 319 -24.98 -26.49 11.76
N TYR A 320 -25.32 -25.76 12.82
CA TYR A 320 -24.55 -25.77 14.05
C TYR A 320 -24.95 -27.01 14.85
N ALA A 321 -24.39 -28.16 14.48
CA ALA A 321 -24.24 -29.25 15.44
C ALA A 321 -23.11 -28.85 16.40
N PRO A 322 -23.18 -29.16 17.72
CA PRO A 322 -22.07 -28.91 18.63
C PRO A 322 -20.79 -29.41 17.97
N LEU A 323 -19.86 -28.50 17.68
CA LEU A 323 -18.74 -28.79 16.79
C LEU A 323 -17.89 -29.96 17.34
N LEU A 324 -17.89 -30.13 18.66
CA LEU A 324 -17.27 -31.22 19.40
C LEU A 324 -17.95 -32.58 19.20
N ALA A 325 -19.27 -32.60 19.03
CA ALA A 325 -20.02 -33.85 18.80
C ALA A 325 -19.72 -34.46 17.42
N LEU A 326 -19.25 -33.65 16.47
CA LEU A 326 -18.94 -34.08 15.10
C LEU A 326 -17.72 -35.01 14.99
N GLN A 327 -16.90 -35.12 16.03
CA GLN A 327 -15.71 -35.97 16.04
C GLN A 327 -15.80 -37.21 16.94
N GLY A 328 -17.01 -37.60 17.36
CA GLY A 328 -17.21 -38.85 18.11
C GLY A 328 -16.80 -38.79 19.58
N GLY A 329 -16.64 -37.59 20.16
CA GLY A 329 -16.53 -37.41 21.61
C GLY A 329 -17.90 -37.57 22.26
N GLU A 330 -18.20 -38.74 22.84
CA GLU A 330 -19.45 -39.04 23.55
C GLU A 330 -19.69 -38.17 24.82
N THR A 331 -18.77 -37.28 25.17
CA THR A 331 -18.63 -36.76 26.54
C THR A 331 -19.29 -35.40 26.84
N ALA A 332 -19.93 -34.70 25.89
CA ALA A 332 -20.43 -33.34 26.15
C ALA A 332 -21.86 -33.01 25.71
N ALA A 333 -22.65 -33.97 25.21
CA ALA A 333 -24.08 -33.75 24.96
C ALA A 333 -24.93 -33.82 26.24
N GLN A 334 -24.32 -34.02 27.41
CA GLN A 334 -25.00 -34.16 28.68
C GLN A 334 -25.22 -32.80 29.35
N ALA A 335 -26.50 -32.46 29.55
CA ALA A 335 -27.05 -31.37 30.37
C ALA A 335 -27.07 -29.94 29.79
N LEU A 336 -27.20 -29.75 28.47
CA LEU A 336 -27.71 -28.46 27.96
C LEU A 336 -29.19 -28.32 28.32
N SER A 337 -29.61 -27.13 28.74
CA SER A 337 -31.05 -26.87 28.94
C SER A 337 -31.79 -26.95 27.59
N GLU A 338 -33.09 -27.23 27.59
CA GLU A 338 -33.89 -27.26 26.36
C GLU A 338 -33.78 -25.94 25.59
N ARG A 339 -33.71 -24.81 26.32
CA ARG A 339 -33.54 -23.48 25.75
C ARG A 339 -32.20 -23.32 25.04
N ASP A 340 -31.11 -23.82 25.63
CA ASP A 340 -29.78 -23.74 25.01
C ASP A 340 -29.70 -24.63 23.77
N ARG A 341 -30.35 -25.79 23.81
CA ARG A 341 -30.47 -26.69 22.66
C ARG A 341 -31.23 -26.03 21.52
N GLU A 342 -32.42 -25.49 21.79
CA GLU A 342 -33.24 -24.80 20.78
C GLU A 342 -32.50 -23.58 20.19
N PHE A 343 -31.74 -22.86 21.02
CA PHE A 343 -30.89 -21.77 20.56
C PHE A 343 -29.79 -22.27 19.62
N ARG A 344 -29.05 -23.31 20.00
CA ARG A 344 -27.94 -23.88 19.21
C ARG A 344 -28.41 -24.49 17.89
N GLU A 345 -29.59 -25.11 17.86
CA GLU A 345 -30.19 -25.65 16.64
C GLU A 345 -30.49 -24.56 15.58
N LYS A 346 -30.67 -23.31 16.00
CA LYS A 346 -30.87 -22.15 15.11
C LYS A 346 -29.56 -21.59 14.56
N LEU A 347 -28.44 -21.81 15.26
CA LEU A 347 -27.13 -21.31 14.83
C LEU A 347 -26.68 -21.98 13.53
N ARG A 348 -25.80 -21.28 12.80
CA ARG A 348 -25.20 -21.77 11.56
C ARG A 348 -23.70 -21.54 11.61
N VAL A 349 -22.93 -22.43 11.01
CA VAL A 349 -21.50 -22.23 10.79
C VAL A 349 -21.30 -21.79 9.34
N ARG A 350 -20.52 -20.74 9.12
CA ARG A 350 -20.21 -20.23 7.78
C ARG A 350 -18.70 -20.36 7.57
N LEU A 351 -18.30 -21.06 6.52
CA LEU A 351 -16.93 -21.05 6.03
C LEU A 351 -16.85 -20.17 4.79
N ASP A 352 -16.09 -19.11 4.89
CA ASP A 352 -15.93 -18.11 3.84
C ASP A 352 -14.52 -18.19 3.24
N ALA A 353 -14.45 -18.19 1.92
CA ALA A 353 -13.25 -17.84 1.15
C ALA A 353 -13.54 -16.50 0.45
N SER A 354 -12.85 -15.44 0.86
CA SER A 354 -13.04 -14.10 0.28
C SER A 354 -11.83 -13.68 -0.55
N TYR A 355 -12.08 -13.19 -1.75
CA TYR A 355 -11.09 -12.90 -2.78
C TYR A 355 -10.95 -11.39 -2.94
N PHE A 356 -9.83 -10.84 -2.48
CA PHE A 356 -9.48 -9.43 -2.62
C PHE A 356 -8.70 -9.23 -3.92
N LEU A 357 -9.26 -8.40 -4.81
CA LEU A 357 -8.71 -8.09 -6.14
C LEU A 357 -8.31 -9.32 -6.97
N GLY A 358 -8.95 -10.47 -6.70
CA GLY A 358 -8.65 -11.75 -7.34
C GLY A 358 -7.28 -12.36 -6.99
N ARG A 359 -6.49 -11.74 -6.10
CA ARG A 359 -5.11 -12.16 -5.80
C ARG A 359 -4.91 -12.66 -4.39
N HIS A 360 -5.54 -11.98 -3.42
CA HIS A 360 -5.38 -12.34 -2.02
C HIS A 360 -6.66 -13.02 -1.52
N VAL A 361 -6.52 -14.23 -0.98
CA VAL A 361 -7.64 -15.00 -0.45
C VAL A 361 -7.53 -15.08 1.06
N ILE A 362 -8.59 -14.68 1.75
CA ILE A 362 -8.73 -14.88 3.18
C ILE A 362 -9.78 -15.96 3.46
N TYR A 363 -9.49 -16.80 4.44
CA TYR A 363 -10.36 -17.89 4.87
C TYR A 363 -10.86 -17.63 6.28
N GLU A 364 -12.16 -17.75 6.50
CA GLU A 364 -12.77 -17.48 7.80
C GLU A 364 -13.85 -18.48 8.16
N LEU A 365 -13.92 -18.80 9.45
CA LEU A 365 -15.05 -19.44 10.08
C LEU A 365 -15.85 -18.37 10.85
N GLU A 366 -17.13 -18.22 10.51
CA GLU A 366 -18.06 -17.34 11.22
C GLU A 366 -19.20 -18.15 11.84
N VAL A 367 -19.57 -17.81 13.08
CA VAL A 367 -20.84 -18.24 13.69
C VAL A 367 -21.64 -16.98 13.99
N PRO A 368 -22.68 -16.65 13.21
CA PRO A 368 -23.50 -15.47 13.44
C PRO A 368 -24.51 -15.72 14.57
N GLU A 369 -25.07 -14.64 15.11
CA GLU A 369 -26.23 -14.69 16.02
C GLU A 369 -25.96 -15.45 17.33
N CYS A 370 -24.72 -15.44 17.82
CA CYS A 370 -24.31 -16.12 19.05
C CYS A 370 -24.97 -15.54 20.32
N GLY A 371 -25.49 -14.32 20.26
CA GLY A 371 -26.17 -13.66 21.37
C GLY A 371 -25.32 -13.67 22.65
N ALA A 372 -25.94 -14.02 23.78
CA ALA A 372 -25.26 -14.06 25.08
C ALA A 372 -24.23 -15.20 25.22
N TYR A 373 -24.28 -16.21 24.33
CA TYR A 373 -23.44 -17.41 24.41
C TYR A 373 -22.14 -17.31 23.59
N VAL A 374 -21.77 -16.10 23.14
CA VAL A 374 -20.58 -15.90 22.28
C VAL A 374 -19.32 -16.54 22.84
N GLY A 375 -19.10 -16.48 24.16
CA GLY A 375 -17.94 -17.09 24.81
C GLY A 375 -17.89 -18.62 24.66
N ASP A 376 -19.01 -19.29 24.93
CA ASP A 376 -19.11 -20.76 24.84
C ASP A 376 -18.99 -21.23 23.40
N ILE A 377 -19.72 -20.57 22.49
CA ILE A 377 -19.71 -20.89 21.04
C ILE A 377 -18.32 -20.68 20.45
N LYS A 378 -17.61 -19.63 20.88
CA LYS A 378 -16.22 -19.38 20.47
C LYS A 378 -15.27 -20.43 21.03
N ALA A 379 -15.39 -20.79 22.31
CA ALA A 379 -14.57 -21.84 22.91
C ALA A 379 -14.73 -23.17 22.16
N GLU A 380 -15.97 -23.53 21.80
CA GLU A 380 -16.27 -24.71 20.97
C GLU A 380 -15.66 -24.61 19.58
N ALA A 381 -15.78 -23.46 18.91
CA ALA A 381 -15.18 -23.26 17.59
C ALA A 381 -13.64 -23.35 17.63
N CYS A 382 -13.00 -22.73 18.62
CA CYS A 382 -11.55 -22.78 18.84
C CYS A 382 -11.08 -24.22 19.14
N GLN A 383 -11.82 -24.95 19.96
CA GLN A 383 -11.50 -26.34 20.30
C GLN A 383 -11.66 -27.25 19.09
N PHE A 384 -12.73 -27.07 18.31
CA PHE A 384 -12.96 -27.79 17.05
C PHE A 384 -11.81 -27.59 16.05
N LEU A 385 -11.38 -26.33 15.82
CA LEU A 385 -10.26 -26.04 14.93
C LEU A 385 -8.94 -26.62 15.44
N SER A 386 -8.69 -26.53 16.75
CA SER A 386 -7.52 -27.14 17.40
C SER A 386 -7.50 -28.66 17.24
N GLN A 387 -8.62 -29.34 17.42
CA GLN A 387 -8.74 -30.79 17.25
C GLN A 387 -8.54 -31.23 15.80
N LEU A 388 -8.97 -30.41 14.84
CA LEU A 388 -8.67 -30.62 13.42
C LEU A 388 -7.22 -30.31 13.04
N GLY A 389 -6.40 -29.79 13.95
CA GLY A 389 -5.06 -29.31 13.65
C GLY A 389 -5.07 -28.20 12.59
N VAL A 390 -6.12 -27.38 12.56
CA VAL A 390 -6.25 -26.24 11.65
C VAL A 390 -5.72 -25.00 12.36
N PRO A 391 -4.61 -24.39 11.90
CA PRO A 391 -4.13 -23.15 12.47
C PRO A 391 -5.13 -22.02 12.25
N PHE A 392 -5.40 -21.25 13.30
CA PHE A 392 -6.34 -20.14 13.27
C PHE A 392 -5.92 -19.00 14.19
N SER A 393 -6.41 -17.80 13.88
CA SER A 393 -6.23 -16.60 14.68
C SER A 393 -7.55 -15.91 14.97
N SER A 394 -7.65 -15.33 16.17
CA SER A 394 -8.77 -14.48 16.57
C SER A 394 -8.61 -13.11 15.93
N THR A 395 -9.48 -12.77 14.99
CA THR A 395 -9.37 -11.50 14.25
C THR A 395 -9.74 -10.31 15.13
N SER A 396 -9.01 -9.20 15.01
CA SER A 396 -9.38 -7.90 15.60
C SER A 396 -9.96 -6.93 14.57
N GLU A 397 -10.17 -7.42 13.33
CA GLU A 397 -10.51 -6.58 12.20
C GLU A 397 -11.58 -7.24 11.34
N SER A 398 -12.49 -6.43 10.83
CA SER A 398 -13.50 -6.88 9.88
C SER A 398 -12.88 -7.19 8.50
N LYS A 399 -13.56 -8.00 7.68
CA LYS A 399 -13.18 -8.25 6.28
C LYS A 399 -12.99 -6.96 5.48
N PHE A 400 -13.87 -5.98 5.67
CA PHE A 400 -13.78 -4.69 5.01
C PHE A 400 -12.53 -3.91 5.43
N GLN A 401 -12.20 -3.89 6.73
CA GLN A 401 -10.97 -3.26 7.21
C GLN A 401 -9.72 -3.93 6.64
N ARG A 402 -9.66 -5.27 6.64
CA ARG A 402 -8.54 -6.01 6.02
C ARG A 402 -8.44 -5.76 4.52
N TYR A 403 -9.58 -5.67 3.81
CA TYR A 403 -9.59 -5.27 2.41
C TYR A 403 -9.07 -3.84 2.23
N ALA A 404 -9.54 -2.88 3.03
CA ALA A 404 -9.12 -1.49 2.93
C ALA A 404 -7.61 -1.34 3.22
N GLN A 405 -7.10 -2.06 4.21
CA GLN A 405 -5.66 -2.16 4.48
C GLN A 405 -4.90 -2.81 3.33
N TYR A 406 -5.42 -3.89 2.74
CA TYR A 406 -4.82 -4.54 1.57
C TYR A 406 -4.79 -3.63 0.33
N VAL A 407 -5.84 -2.83 0.11
CA VAL A 407 -5.88 -1.86 -0.97
C VAL A 407 -4.95 -0.68 -0.70
N ALA A 408 -4.95 -0.13 0.52
CA ALA A 408 -3.99 0.90 0.91
C ALA A 408 -2.55 0.35 0.75
N ALA A 409 -2.32 -0.88 1.19
CA ALA A 409 -1.07 -1.60 1.03
C ALA A 409 -0.60 -1.70 -0.42
N THR A 410 -1.51 -2.10 -1.32
CA THR A 410 -1.18 -2.26 -2.74
C THR A 410 -1.02 -0.90 -3.42
N ARG A 411 -1.83 0.11 -3.09
CA ARG A 411 -1.68 1.48 -3.62
C ARG A 411 -0.41 2.16 -3.13
N THR A 412 -0.10 2.05 -1.85
CA THR A 412 1.16 2.54 -1.28
C THR A 412 2.34 1.74 -1.83
N ALA A 413 2.21 0.43 -2.07
CA ALA A 413 3.27 -0.31 -2.79
C ALA A 413 3.44 0.13 -4.25
N GLU A 414 2.36 0.54 -4.92
CA GLU A 414 2.37 1.13 -6.27
C GLU A 414 2.83 2.60 -6.28
N GLN A 415 2.72 3.33 -5.16
CA GLN A 415 3.02 4.77 -5.06
C GLN A 415 4.31 5.12 -4.29
N ASP A 416 4.75 4.33 -3.31
CA ASP A 416 5.76 4.74 -2.31
C ASP A 416 7.11 4.03 -2.36
N ALA A 417 7.35 3.08 -3.27
CA ALA A 417 8.72 2.62 -3.57
C ALA A 417 8.68 1.73 -4.81
N SER A 418 8.73 2.35 -5.98
CA SER A 418 9.35 1.66 -7.11
C SER A 418 10.85 1.88 -6.99
N ASP A 419 11.50 1.04 -6.19
CA ASP A 419 12.96 1.02 -6.15
C ASP A 419 13.44 0.12 -7.28
N VAL A 420 14.43 0.57 -8.03
CA VAL A 420 15.11 -0.26 -9.04
C VAL A 420 16.35 -0.84 -8.40
N LYS A 421 16.52 -2.16 -8.47
CA LYS A 421 17.65 -2.86 -7.86
C LYS A 421 18.40 -3.71 -8.88
N LEU A 422 19.70 -3.44 -9.03
CA LEU A 422 20.64 -4.23 -9.84
C LEU A 422 21.75 -4.79 -8.94
N ARG A 423 22.22 -6.00 -9.23
CA ARG A 423 23.37 -6.63 -8.59
C ARG A 423 24.58 -6.51 -9.51
N LEU A 424 25.71 -6.07 -8.97
CA LEU A 424 26.98 -6.05 -9.69
C LEU A 424 27.69 -7.40 -9.53
N SER A 425 28.27 -7.91 -10.61
CA SER A 425 28.88 -9.25 -10.62
C SER A 425 30.19 -9.34 -9.85
N SER A 426 30.89 -8.22 -9.62
CA SER A 426 32.22 -8.21 -9.00
C SER A 426 32.56 -6.91 -8.27
N LEU A 427 33.58 -6.99 -7.39
CA LEU A 427 34.21 -5.82 -6.76
C LEU A 427 34.77 -4.85 -7.80
N ASN A 428 35.38 -5.35 -8.88
CA ASN A 428 35.90 -4.50 -9.95
C ASN A 428 34.78 -3.67 -10.58
N GLY A 429 33.61 -4.28 -10.82
CA GLY A 429 32.44 -3.56 -11.31
C GLY A 429 31.96 -2.48 -10.34
N TYR A 430 31.96 -2.76 -9.04
CA TYR A 430 31.63 -1.79 -8.00
C TYR A 430 32.61 -0.60 -7.97
N GLU A 431 33.92 -0.88 -8.02
CA GLU A 431 34.96 0.16 -8.06
C GLU A 431 34.93 0.98 -9.36
N GLU A 432 34.56 0.37 -10.48
CA GLU A 432 34.39 1.04 -11.77
C GLU A 432 33.27 2.07 -11.72
N VAL A 433 32.12 1.70 -11.14
CA VAL A 433 30.99 2.61 -10.91
C VAL A 433 31.42 3.73 -9.98
N LEU A 434 32.10 3.41 -8.86
CA LEU A 434 32.63 4.43 -7.94
C LEU A 434 33.52 5.45 -8.64
N ARG A 435 34.42 4.98 -9.51
CA ARG A 435 35.37 5.84 -10.24
C ARG A 435 34.67 6.80 -11.19
N HIS A 436 33.59 6.35 -11.83
CA HIS A 436 32.85 7.12 -12.83
C HIS A 436 31.62 7.86 -12.27
N LEU A 437 31.29 7.71 -10.98
CA LEU A 437 30.20 8.46 -10.33
C LEU A 437 30.22 9.97 -10.65
N PRO A 438 31.36 10.69 -10.58
CA PRO A 438 31.38 12.11 -10.92
C PRO A 438 30.91 12.42 -12.35
N GLU A 439 31.17 11.55 -13.31
CA GLU A 439 30.73 11.69 -14.71
C GLU A 439 29.24 11.35 -14.86
N LEU A 440 28.77 10.36 -14.10
CA LEU A 440 27.36 9.99 -14.06
C LEU A 440 26.49 11.11 -13.49
N ILE A 441 26.98 11.81 -12.47
CA ILE A 441 26.26 12.86 -11.75
C ILE A 441 26.48 14.24 -12.37
N GLY A 442 27.66 14.43 -12.98
CA GLY A 442 28.12 15.69 -13.53
C GLY A 442 28.35 15.56 -15.02
N SER A 443 27.39 16.04 -15.81
CA SER A 443 27.67 16.32 -17.22
C SER A 443 27.03 17.64 -17.65
N THR A 444 27.73 18.74 -17.39
CA THR A 444 27.84 19.79 -18.41
C THR A 444 28.95 19.40 -19.38
N VAL A 445 28.72 18.37 -20.20
CA VAL A 445 29.40 18.31 -21.50
C VAL A 445 28.71 19.36 -22.36
N ALA A 446 29.40 20.48 -22.56
CA ALA A 446 29.03 21.43 -23.60
C ALA A 446 28.91 20.67 -24.92
N PRO A 447 27.88 20.92 -25.74
CA PRO A 447 27.72 20.22 -27.00
C PRO A 447 28.96 20.47 -27.85
N ALA A 448 29.57 19.39 -28.35
CA ALA A 448 30.65 19.47 -29.31
C ALA A 448 30.15 20.21 -30.55
N ALA A 449 30.44 21.51 -30.62
CA ALA A 449 30.25 22.28 -31.83
C ALA A 449 31.16 21.71 -32.89
N THR A 450 30.54 21.19 -33.95
CA THR A 450 31.18 20.85 -35.21
C THR A 450 31.77 22.12 -35.79
N SER A 451 33.08 22.33 -35.63
CA SER A 451 33.82 23.39 -36.32
C SER A 451 34.81 22.77 -37.30
N THR A 452 34.32 22.40 -38.47
CA THR A 452 35.11 22.45 -39.70
C THR A 452 35.25 23.91 -40.11
N ALA A 453 36.36 24.57 -39.75
CA ALA A 453 36.96 25.66 -40.54
C ALA A 453 38.25 26.22 -39.92
N ALA A 454 39.22 26.44 -40.81
CA ALA A 454 40.33 27.39 -40.73
C ALA A 454 41.55 27.04 -39.86
N ALA A 455 42.49 26.39 -40.53
CA ALA A 455 43.92 26.50 -40.27
C ALA A 455 44.44 27.94 -40.50
N ALA A 456 45.58 28.21 -39.85
CA ALA A 456 46.52 29.33 -40.03
C ALA A 456 46.12 30.68 -39.40
N ASP A 457 46.68 31.02 -38.22
CA ASP A 457 47.93 31.78 -38.19
C ASP A 457 48.53 31.96 -36.78
N ALA A 458 49.83 31.71 -36.73
CA ALA A 458 50.90 32.17 -35.84
C ALA A 458 50.61 32.68 -34.39
N ALA A 459 51.01 31.82 -33.44
CA ALA A 459 52.08 32.07 -32.45
C ALA A 459 52.29 33.50 -31.93
N SER A 460 51.88 33.77 -30.68
CA SER A 460 52.60 34.61 -29.69
C SER A 460 51.72 34.95 -28.47
N ARG A 461 51.98 34.26 -27.34
CA ARG A 461 51.91 34.72 -25.92
C ARG A 461 51.18 33.77 -24.97
N SER A 462 52.02 33.15 -24.12
CA SER A 462 51.83 32.78 -22.71
C SER A 462 50.65 31.87 -22.29
N PRO A 463 50.95 30.71 -21.67
CA PRO A 463 49.96 29.84 -21.06
C PRO A 463 49.81 30.19 -19.57
N HIS A 464 48.82 30.99 -19.20
CA HIS A 464 48.27 31.00 -17.85
C HIS A 464 46.92 31.73 -17.87
N ASN A 465 45.87 30.98 -18.19
CA ASN A 465 44.55 31.33 -17.71
C ASN A 465 43.76 30.04 -17.44
N SER A 466 44.28 29.27 -16.49
CA SER A 466 43.45 28.45 -15.62
C SER A 466 42.55 29.42 -14.84
N GLN A 467 41.44 29.84 -15.43
CA GLN A 467 40.26 30.21 -14.65
C GLN A 467 39.74 28.93 -14.01
N GLU A 468 40.48 28.53 -12.97
CA GLU A 468 39.99 28.08 -11.69
C GLU A 468 38.50 28.44 -11.55
N ARG A 469 37.62 27.52 -11.97
CA ARG A 469 36.29 27.44 -11.39
C ARG A 469 36.54 27.24 -9.91
N ARG A 470 36.57 28.34 -9.16
CA ARG A 470 36.51 28.34 -7.71
C ARG A 470 35.22 27.63 -7.35
N TYR A 471 35.33 26.31 -7.19
CA TYR A 471 34.53 25.60 -6.20
C TYR A 471 34.88 26.31 -4.89
N VAL A 472 33.96 27.15 -4.42
CA VAL A 472 34.07 27.77 -3.12
C VAL A 472 33.89 26.65 -2.11
N SER A 473 35.00 25.98 -1.77
CA SER A 473 35.12 25.13 -0.59
C SER A 473 35.06 26.05 0.63
N ASN A 474 33.85 26.26 1.13
CA ASN A 474 33.62 26.96 2.40
C ASN A 474 33.08 25.95 3.42
N THR A 475 33.95 25.07 3.92
CA THR A 475 33.69 24.28 5.13
C THR A 475 35.00 23.83 5.79
N GLU A 476 35.89 24.77 6.13
CA GLU A 476 36.80 24.56 7.26
C GLU A 476 36.04 24.85 8.55
N VAL A 477 35.39 23.83 9.12
CA VAL A 477 34.89 23.89 10.49
C VAL A 477 35.99 23.37 11.41
N ARG A 478 36.66 24.28 12.14
CA ARG A 478 37.48 23.89 13.28
C ARG A 478 36.60 23.16 14.30
N PRO A 479 37.00 22.00 14.83
CA PRO A 479 36.25 21.35 15.90
C PRO A 479 36.30 22.26 17.13
N VAL A 480 35.16 22.86 17.49
CA VAL A 480 35.00 23.54 18.78
C VAL A 480 34.76 22.45 19.82
N SER A 481 35.86 22.00 20.43
CA SER A 481 35.82 21.14 21.60
C SER A 481 35.20 21.92 22.77
N GLY A 482 33.97 21.56 23.15
CA GLY A 482 33.47 21.88 24.49
C GLY A 482 32.19 22.70 24.55
N VAL A 483 31.05 22.11 24.16
CA VAL A 483 29.77 22.42 24.80
C VAL A 483 28.99 21.11 24.94
N ALA A 484 28.93 20.58 26.16
CA ALA A 484 27.99 19.53 26.53
C ALA A 484 26.67 20.22 26.85
N GLY A 485 25.76 20.26 25.89
CA GLY A 485 24.41 20.77 26.05
C GLY A 485 23.47 19.96 25.18
N ASP A 486 22.50 19.33 25.85
CA ASP A 486 21.32 18.71 25.26
C ASP A 486 20.60 19.70 24.32
N ASP A 487 19.88 19.11 23.36
CA ASP A 487 18.74 19.64 22.61
C ASP A 487 18.96 20.08 21.14
N ASP A 488 18.14 19.43 20.29
CA ASP A 488 17.87 19.62 18.86
C ASP A 488 18.96 19.33 17.81
N GLY A 489 19.19 18.03 17.55
CA GLY A 489 18.77 17.39 16.28
C GLY A 489 19.37 17.78 14.93
N ASP A 490 20.05 18.92 14.78
CA ASP A 490 20.64 19.36 13.50
C ASP A 490 22.10 18.90 13.41
N VAL A 491 22.28 17.57 13.32
CA VAL A 491 23.58 17.00 12.96
C VAL A 491 23.89 17.43 11.53
N LEU A 492 24.75 18.44 11.42
CA LEU A 492 25.33 18.94 10.19
C LEU A 492 25.83 17.75 9.36
N TRP A 493 25.11 17.43 8.29
CA TRP A 493 25.41 16.33 7.39
C TRP A 493 26.86 16.43 6.92
N HIS A 494 27.71 15.49 7.32
CA HIS A 494 29.04 15.34 6.74
C HIS A 494 28.89 14.78 5.33
N THR A 495 28.41 15.63 4.43
CA THR A 495 28.71 15.48 3.02
C THR A 495 30.22 15.60 2.88
N ASP A 496 30.84 14.65 2.19
CA ASP A 496 32.20 14.89 1.72
C ASP A 496 32.20 16.14 0.80
N SER A 497 33.37 16.66 0.47
CA SER A 497 33.48 17.81 -0.44
C SER A 497 32.83 17.58 -1.82
N SER A 498 32.49 16.33 -2.15
CA SER A 498 31.75 15.92 -3.35
C SER A 498 30.22 15.90 -3.20
N GLY A 499 29.66 16.09 -2.00
CA GLY A 499 28.21 16.07 -1.78
C GLY A 499 27.61 14.66 -1.64
N TYR A 500 28.44 13.64 -1.47
CA TYR A 500 27.98 12.26 -1.28
C TYR A 500 27.73 11.95 0.19
N LEU A 501 26.80 11.03 0.43
CA LEU A 501 26.50 10.54 1.76
C LEU A 501 26.98 9.10 1.89
N GLN A 502 28.05 8.88 2.64
CA GLN A 502 28.54 7.54 2.96
C GLN A 502 28.07 7.14 4.36
N GLU A 503 27.43 5.97 4.47
CA GLU A 503 26.92 5.44 5.73
C GLU A 503 27.27 3.95 5.90
N THR A 504 27.80 3.60 7.06
CA THR A 504 27.86 2.21 7.51
C THR A 504 26.62 1.86 8.33
N ASN A 505 25.86 0.89 7.82
CA ASN A 505 24.62 0.39 8.39
C ASN A 505 24.82 -1.02 8.96
N GLU A 506 24.54 -1.20 10.24
CA GLU A 506 24.43 -2.54 10.85
C GLU A 506 22.95 -2.94 10.86
N ASP A 507 22.62 -3.97 10.09
CA ASP A 507 21.25 -4.46 9.97
C ASP A 507 21.09 -5.77 10.76
N VAL A 508 20.14 -5.79 11.70
CA VAL A 508 19.75 -6.97 12.48
C VAL A 508 18.28 -7.29 12.21
N PHE A 509 18.00 -8.54 11.89
CA PHE A 509 16.66 -9.00 11.50
C PHE A 509 16.05 -9.91 12.53
N PHE A 510 14.73 -9.86 12.63
CA PHE A 510 13.96 -10.62 13.60
C PHE A 510 12.76 -11.30 12.95
N ASP A 511 12.44 -12.50 13.42
CA ASP A 511 11.22 -13.25 13.07
C ASP A 511 10.88 -14.20 14.24
N ASP A 512 9.78 -14.94 14.17
CA ASP A 512 9.45 -15.98 15.16
C ASP A 512 10.16 -17.32 14.84
N ALA A 513 9.88 -18.37 15.62
CA ALA A 513 10.41 -19.71 15.33
C ALA A 513 9.84 -20.31 14.04
N GLY A 514 8.63 -19.89 13.68
CA GLY A 514 7.91 -20.33 12.49
C GLY A 514 8.28 -19.59 11.20
N GLU A 515 9.14 -18.57 11.26
CA GLU A 515 9.44 -17.70 10.11
C GLU A 515 8.15 -17.06 9.52
N THR A 516 7.26 -16.60 10.39
CA THR A 516 5.96 -16.04 10.02
C THR A 516 6.09 -14.80 9.13
N LEU A 517 7.06 -13.92 9.40
CA LEU A 517 7.29 -12.76 8.54
C LEU A 517 7.82 -13.21 7.18
N ARG A 518 8.86 -14.06 7.15
CA ARG A 518 9.45 -14.55 5.91
C ARG A 518 8.43 -15.25 5.00
N ARG A 519 7.63 -16.18 5.56
CA ARG A 519 6.56 -16.88 4.83
C ARG A 519 5.49 -15.95 4.26
N ARG A 520 5.34 -14.75 4.83
CA ARG A 520 4.44 -13.69 4.35
C ARG A 520 5.17 -12.62 3.54
N HIS A 521 6.36 -12.93 3.02
CA HIS A 521 7.22 -12.01 2.26
C HIS A 521 7.45 -10.68 2.98
N SER A 522 7.70 -10.75 4.29
CA SER A 522 7.84 -9.59 5.16
C SER A 522 9.08 -9.74 6.04
N PHE A 523 9.62 -8.65 6.58
CA PHE A 523 10.70 -8.70 7.55
C PHE A 523 10.68 -7.53 8.53
N LEU A 524 11.10 -7.81 9.76
CA LEU A 524 11.41 -6.81 10.77
C LEU A 524 12.92 -6.60 10.84
N ARG A 525 13.36 -5.35 10.77
CA ARG A 525 14.76 -4.96 10.79
C ARG A 525 15.00 -3.84 11.79
N LEU A 526 16.00 -4.01 12.65
CA LEU A 526 16.64 -2.93 13.37
C LEU A 526 17.90 -2.53 12.60
N ARG A 527 17.97 -1.28 12.16
CA ARG A 527 19.16 -0.69 11.52
C ARG A 527 19.83 0.27 12.50
N THR A 528 21.12 0.08 12.72
CA THR A 528 21.98 1.02 13.44
C THR A 528 22.88 1.73 12.43
N GLN A 529 22.74 3.06 12.33
CA GLN A 529 23.63 3.90 11.52
C GLN A 529 24.86 4.26 12.35
N ALA A 530 26.02 3.67 12.06
CA ALA A 530 27.21 3.77 12.90
C ALA A 530 27.68 5.23 13.10
N HIS A 531 27.66 6.04 12.04
CA HIS A 531 28.13 7.43 12.08
C HIS A 531 27.18 8.36 12.84
N ALA A 532 25.87 8.16 12.70
CA ALA A 532 24.86 9.02 13.32
C ALA A 532 24.42 8.54 14.71
N ARG A 533 24.81 7.30 15.11
CA ARG A 533 24.28 6.60 16.28
C ARG A 533 22.75 6.59 16.33
N LYS A 534 22.11 6.54 15.16
CA LYS A 534 20.66 6.49 15.02
C LYS A 534 20.20 5.05 14.84
N HIS A 535 19.08 4.72 15.46
CA HIS A 535 18.47 3.40 15.36
C HIS A 535 17.09 3.52 14.70
N PHE A 536 16.84 2.67 13.72
CA PHE A 536 15.59 2.63 12.99
C PHE A 536 15.01 1.23 13.05
N LEU A 537 13.79 1.12 13.57
CA LEU A 537 13.01 -0.11 13.51
C LEU A 537 12.09 -0.04 12.29
N THR A 538 12.34 -0.90 11.32
CA THR A 538 11.63 -0.95 10.05
C THR A 538 10.92 -2.29 9.90
N LEU A 539 9.61 -2.26 9.63
CA LEU A 539 8.85 -3.40 9.13
C LEU A 539 8.61 -3.19 7.63
N LYS A 540 9.15 -4.09 6.81
CA LYS A 540 8.78 -4.19 5.40
C LYS A 540 7.80 -5.35 5.22
N ALA A 541 6.59 -5.08 4.76
CA ALA A 541 5.55 -6.08 4.56
C ALA A 541 5.24 -6.29 3.07
N HIS A 542 4.87 -7.52 2.71
CA HIS A 542 4.45 -7.91 1.35
C HIS A 542 5.43 -7.50 0.26
N GLN A 543 6.71 -7.75 0.47
CA GLN A 543 7.76 -7.45 -0.48
C GLN A 543 7.59 -8.31 -1.74
N VAL A 544 7.57 -7.65 -2.90
CA VAL A 544 7.49 -8.29 -4.22
C VAL A 544 8.65 -7.78 -5.07
N PHE A 545 9.30 -8.69 -5.79
CA PHE A 545 10.32 -8.39 -6.80
C PHE A 545 9.78 -8.75 -8.18
N LYS A 546 9.86 -7.83 -9.12
CA LYS A 546 9.50 -8.09 -10.52
C LYS A 546 10.31 -7.22 -11.46
N ASP A 547 10.99 -7.84 -12.42
CA ASP A 547 11.78 -7.13 -13.45
C ASP A 547 12.79 -6.12 -12.86
N GLY A 548 13.36 -6.42 -11.67
CA GLY A 548 14.30 -5.52 -10.96
C GLY A 548 13.64 -4.43 -10.14
N GLN A 549 12.32 -4.35 -10.16
CA GLN A 549 11.54 -3.46 -9.31
C GLN A 549 11.29 -4.17 -7.99
N GLN A 550 11.50 -3.46 -6.89
CA GLN A 550 11.17 -3.90 -5.55
C GLN A 550 10.04 -3.03 -5.02
N SER A 551 8.89 -3.64 -4.73
CA SER A 551 7.76 -2.98 -4.07
C SER A 551 7.55 -3.57 -2.68
N SER A 552 7.28 -2.73 -1.68
CA SER A 552 7.01 -3.19 -0.31
C SER A 552 6.29 -2.13 0.49
N LEU A 553 5.48 -2.54 1.46
CA LEU A 553 4.99 -1.62 2.47
C LEU A 553 6.03 -1.41 3.54
N THR A 554 6.45 -0.17 3.74
CA THR A 554 7.48 0.13 4.73
C THR A 554 6.90 0.99 5.85
N THR A 555 6.87 0.44 7.07
CA THR A 555 6.65 1.21 8.30
C THR A 555 8.00 1.39 8.97
N ASN A 556 8.47 2.62 9.12
CA ASN A 556 9.76 2.94 9.72
C ASN A 556 9.60 3.86 10.92
N VAL A 557 10.25 3.55 12.04
CA VAL A 557 10.23 4.37 13.25
C VAL A 557 11.64 4.52 13.82
N GLY A 558 12.02 5.76 14.13
CA GLY A 558 13.25 6.04 14.88
C GLY A 558 13.06 5.59 16.33
N VAL A 559 14.04 4.87 16.88
CA VAL A 559 14.00 4.39 18.27
C VAL A 559 15.23 4.87 19.03
N SER A 560 15.09 5.04 20.35
CA SER A 560 16.23 5.38 21.20
C SER A 560 17.17 4.19 21.33
N GLU A 561 18.43 4.47 21.68
CA GLU A 561 19.45 3.44 21.95
C GLU A 561 18.97 2.44 23.02
N THR A 562 18.33 2.91 24.10
CA THR A 562 17.77 2.04 25.15
C THR A 562 16.73 1.07 24.60
N VAL A 563 15.86 1.53 23.70
CA VAL A 563 14.81 0.71 23.07
C VAL A 563 15.43 -0.29 22.09
N ALA A 564 16.44 0.13 21.32
CA ALA A 564 17.21 -0.74 20.43
C ALA A 564 17.93 -1.86 21.22
N LEU A 565 18.57 -1.51 22.34
CA LEU A 565 19.22 -2.47 23.24
C LEU A 565 18.22 -3.43 23.90
N ALA A 566 17.03 -2.95 24.27
CA ALA A 566 15.96 -3.81 24.77
C ALA A 566 15.53 -4.87 23.72
N LEU A 567 15.34 -4.45 22.46
CA LEU A 567 15.04 -5.36 21.36
C LEU A 567 16.18 -6.37 21.10
N LEU A 568 17.44 -5.92 21.13
CA LEU A 568 18.60 -6.78 20.87
C LEU A 568 18.86 -7.79 22.00
N SER A 569 18.61 -7.40 23.26
CA SER A 569 18.87 -8.24 24.43
C SER A 569 17.80 -9.30 24.64
N ASN A 570 16.51 -8.96 24.49
CA ASN A 570 15.41 -9.91 24.61
C ASN A 570 14.26 -9.52 23.65
N PRO A 571 14.30 -9.99 22.38
CA PRO A 571 13.34 -9.57 21.38
C PRO A 571 11.90 -9.97 21.69
N THR A 572 11.68 -11.14 22.30
CA THR A 572 10.35 -11.57 22.75
C THR A 572 9.81 -10.67 23.87
N GLN A 573 10.61 -10.39 24.90
CA GLN A 573 10.16 -9.48 25.97
C GLN A 573 9.87 -8.07 25.41
N PHE A 574 10.70 -7.58 24.50
CA PHE A 574 10.46 -6.33 23.79
C PHE A 574 9.09 -6.33 23.07
N LEU A 575 8.76 -7.41 22.34
CA LEU A 575 7.48 -7.55 21.65
C LEU A 575 6.31 -7.38 22.63
N HIS A 576 6.39 -7.99 23.81
CA HIS A 576 5.36 -7.89 24.85
C HIS A 576 5.28 -6.48 25.46
N ASP A 577 6.41 -5.92 25.88
CA ASP A 577 6.48 -4.65 26.62
C ASP A 577 6.11 -3.42 25.76
N TYR A 578 6.25 -3.56 24.43
CA TYR A 578 6.03 -2.50 23.47
C TYR A 578 4.88 -2.78 22.49
N ALA A 579 4.10 -3.85 22.71
CA ALA A 579 2.96 -4.23 21.88
C ALA A 579 1.98 -3.09 21.60
N GLN A 580 1.82 -2.16 22.56
CA GLN A 580 0.92 -1.02 22.45
C GLN A 580 1.63 0.32 22.15
N LYS A 581 2.97 0.37 22.19
CA LYS A 581 3.73 1.63 22.16
C LYS A 581 4.18 2.04 20.76
N PHE A 582 4.44 1.08 19.88
CA PHE A 582 4.92 1.35 18.52
C PHE A 582 3.95 0.76 17.49
N ALA A 583 3.60 1.53 16.46
CA ALA A 583 2.76 1.07 15.35
C ALA A 583 3.34 -0.19 14.68
N VAL A 584 4.67 -0.25 14.52
CA VAL A 584 5.36 -1.44 13.99
C VAL A 584 5.08 -2.67 14.87
N VAL A 585 5.19 -2.55 16.18
CA VAL A 585 5.00 -3.69 17.11
C VAL A 585 3.52 -4.07 17.22
N GLN A 586 2.61 -3.09 17.22
CA GLN A 586 1.16 -3.33 17.12
C GLN A 586 0.82 -4.14 15.86
N THR A 587 1.44 -3.79 14.73
CA THR A 587 1.26 -4.51 13.46
C THR A 587 1.71 -5.97 13.58
N LEU A 588 2.91 -6.22 14.12
CA LEU A 588 3.40 -7.58 14.37
C LEU A 588 2.46 -8.38 15.29
N TRP A 589 1.97 -7.73 16.34
CA TRP A 589 1.13 -8.36 17.35
C TRP A 589 -0.27 -8.70 16.83
N HIS A 590 -0.94 -7.73 16.22
CA HIS A 590 -2.35 -7.85 15.83
C HIS A 590 -2.54 -8.42 14.42
N GLN A 591 -1.71 -8.02 13.45
CA GLN A 591 -1.87 -8.44 12.04
C GLN A 591 -1.08 -9.71 11.71
N PHE A 592 0.16 -9.81 12.20
CA PHE A 592 0.98 -11.02 11.99
C PHE A 592 0.74 -12.09 13.07
N GLY A 593 0.04 -11.76 14.16
CA GLY A 593 -0.27 -12.71 15.22
C GLY A 593 0.96 -13.17 16.01
N MET A 594 2.09 -12.47 15.88
CA MET A 594 3.36 -12.90 16.47
C MET A 594 3.33 -12.74 18.00
N ARG A 595 3.88 -13.72 18.70
CA ARG A 595 4.00 -13.73 20.17
C ARG A 595 5.42 -13.95 20.66
N GLU A 596 6.33 -14.24 19.75
CA GLU A 596 7.74 -14.40 20.02
C GLU A 596 8.54 -13.71 18.92
N LEU A 597 9.75 -13.26 19.25
CA LEU A 597 10.72 -12.75 18.29
C LEU A 597 12.09 -13.32 18.65
N ARG A 598 12.84 -13.72 17.63
CA ARG A 598 14.24 -14.10 17.71
C ARG A 598 15.01 -13.40 16.60
N ARG A 599 16.29 -13.17 16.85
CA ARG A 599 17.20 -12.70 15.81
C ARG A 599 17.41 -13.79 14.77
N THR A 600 17.23 -13.45 13.49
CA THR A 600 17.32 -14.41 12.37
C THR A 600 18.53 -14.18 11.48
N ALA A 601 18.93 -12.93 11.28
CA ALA A 601 20.09 -12.59 10.46
C ALA A 601 20.75 -11.30 10.96
N ALA A 602 22.01 -11.11 10.58
CA ALA A 602 22.66 -9.81 10.69
C ALA A 602 23.79 -9.66 9.68
N PHE A 603 23.91 -8.46 9.14
CA PHE A 603 24.98 -8.11 8.21
C PHE A 603 25.24 -6.60 8.25
N THR A 604 26.38 -6.19 7.70
CA THR A 604 26.77 -4.79 7.60
C THR A 604 26.65 -4.36 6.14
N THR A 605 26.12 -3.17 5.89
CA THR A 605 26.07 -2.56 4.56
C THR A 605 26.75 -1.21 4.61
N GLU A 606 27.81 -1.04 3.83
CA GLU A 606 28.37 0.26 3.49
C GLU A 606 27.57 0.81 2.30
N ARG A 607 26.94 1.96 2.48
CA ARG A 607 26.08 2.60 1.47
C ARG A 607 26.66 3.95 1.10
N LEU A 608 26.88 4.17 -0.18
CA LEU A 608 27.13 5.48 -0.76
C LEU A 608 25.85 5.97 -1.45
N THR A 609 25.29 7.08 -0.99
CA THR A 609 24.08 7.69 -1.56
C THR A 609 24.44 8.94 -2.34
N VAL A 610 23.93 9.00 -3.57
CA VAL A 610 24.29 10.00 -4.55
C VAL A 610 23.04 10.49 -5.29
N PRO A 611 22.78 11.81 -5.34
CA PRO A 611 21.72 12.34 -6.18
C PRO A 611 22.09 12.28 -7.67
N TRP A 612 21.26 11.62 -8.47
CA TRP A 612 21.44 11.46 -9.91
C TRP A 612 20.72 12.56 -10.70
N TRP A 613 21.33 13.75 -10.70
CA TRP A 613 20.75 14.98 -11.29
C TRP A 613 20.56 14.93 -12.81
N THR A 614 21.39 14.14 -13.50
CA THR A 614 21.49 14.07 -14.97
C THR A 614 20.58 13.01 -15.59
N SER A 615 19.79 12.29 -14.78
CA SER A 615 18.86 11.29 -15.30
C SER A 615 17.93 11.90 -16.35
N ARG A 616 17.85 11.24 -17.50
CA ARG A 616 17.00 11.62 -18.62
C ARG A 616 15.55 11.24 -18.38
N VAL A 617 15.30 10.18 -17.63
CA VAL A 617 13.94 9.67 -17.38
C VAL A 617 13.22 10.46 -16.29
N GLN A 618 13.96 11.05 -15.35
CA GLN A 618 13.42 11.94 -14.33
C GLN A 618 14.26 13.23 -14.23
N PRO A 619 14.07 14.19 -15.15
CA PRO A 619 14.82 15.44 -15.12
C PRO A 619 14.47 16.23 -13.86
N SER A 620 15.46 16.43 -12.99
CA SER A 620 15.24 17.13 -11.73
C SER A 620 14.84 18.59 -11.97
N THR A 621 13.73 19.01 -11.37
CA THR A 621 13.26 20.40 -11.47
C THR A 621 14.12 21.38 -10.64
N MET A 622 14.88 20.88 -9.67
CA MET A 622 15.74 21.70 -8.80
C MET A 622 17.00 22.22 -9.49
N GLN A 623 17.38 21.67 -10.65
CA GLN A 623 18.55 22.14 -11.37
C GLN A 623 18.36 23.54 -11.99
N ARG A 624 17.10 23.97 -12.23
CA ARG A 624 16.80 25.24 -12.91
C ARG A 624 16.99 26.48 -12.05
N SER A 625 16.87 26.39 -10.73
CA SER A 625 16.93 27.56 -9.84
C SER A 625 18.35 28.03 -9.56
N TRP A 626 19.36 27.19 -9.74
CA TRP A 626 20.76 27.54 -9.45
C TRP A 626 21.45 28.28 -10.61
N SER A 627 21.03 28.01 -11.85
CA SER A 627 21.66 28.62 -13.04
C SER A 627 21.12 30.01 -13.39
N ALA A 628 19.96 30.40 -12.84
CA ALA A 628 19.25 31.63 -13.21
C ALA A 628 19.46 32.79 -12.23
N ALA A 629 20.13 32.57 -11.09
CA ALA A 629 20.50 33.65 -10.18
C ALA A 629 21.66 34.46 -10.79
N ALA A 630 21.32 35.55 -11.48
CA ALA A 630 22.27 36.60 -11.83
C ALA A 630 23.06 37.04 -10.56
N PRO A 631 24.32 37.49 -10.69
CA PRO A 631 25.16 37.84 -9.55
C PRO A 631 24.65 39.13 -8.90
N SER A 632 23.64 39.03 -8.04
CA SER A 632 23.28 40.11 -7.12
C SER A 632 24.22 40.05 -5.92
N THR A 633 25.02 41.08 -5.76
CA THR A 633 26.16 41.20 -4.84
C THR A 633 25.86 41.19 -3.33
N ASN A 634 24.67 40.79 -2.89
CA ASN A 634 24.34 40.64 -1.47
C ASN A 634 23.32 39.52 -1.28
N ALA A 635 23.78 38.28 -1.06
CA ALA A 635 22.93 37.17 -0.62
C ALA A 635 23.53 36.55 0.65
N PRO A 636 22.70 36.23 1.67
CA PRO A 636 23.16 35.67 2.93
C PRO A 636 23.70 34.25 2.77
N GLN A 637 24.54 33.86 3.73
CA GLN A 637 25.28 32.59 3.80
C GLN A 637 24.38 31.35 3.69
N SER A 638 24.85 30.39 2.88
CA SER A 638 24.74 28.91 3.01
C SER A 638 23.44 28.34 3.59
N GLN A 639 22.58 27.77 2.73
CA GLN A 639 21.63 26.74 3.15
C GLN A 639 22.18 25.34 2.82
N PRO A 640 22.14 24.37 3.76
CA PRO A 640 22.52 23.00 3.49
C PRO A 640 21.57 22.35 2.46
N ILE A 641 22.08 21.39 1.68
CA ILE A 641 21.29 20.58 0.75
C ILE A 641 20.41 19.66 1.61
N TYR A 642 19.16 20.06 1.86
CA TYR A 642 18.19 19.22 2.55
C TYR A 642 17.65 18.16 1.58
N THR A 643 18.06 16.90 1.76
CA THR A 643 17.54 15.74 1.04
C THR A 643 16.27 15.15 1.66
N SER A 644 15.74 15.76 2.73
CA SER A 644 14.56 15.24 3.42
C SER A 644 13.28 15.45 2.61
N ALA A 645 12.51 14.38 2.38
CA ALA A 645 11.18 14.42 1.77
C ALA A 645 10.24 15.46 2.42
N SER A 646 10.39 15.70 3.73
CA SER A 646 9.61 16.73 4.45
C SER A 646 9.97 18.17 4.05
N TYR A 647 11.22 18.44 3.69
CA TYR A 647 11.64 19.75 3.17
C TYR A 647 11.05 20.00 1.78
N PHE A 648 11.01 18.98 0.92
CA PHE A 648 10.37 19.06 -0.40
C PHE A 648 8.87 19.34 -0.29
N LEU A 649 8.16 18.66 0.61
CA LEU A 649 6.75 18.90 0.89
C LEU A 649 6.49 20.32 1.41
N SER A 650 7.37 20.83 2.28
CA SER A 650 7.30 22.21 2.81
C SER A 650 7.49 23.26 1.70
N GLN A 651 8.46 23.07 0.80
CA GLN A 651 8.67 23.91 -0.38
C GLN A 651 7.45 23.88 -1.32
N GLN A 652 6.86 22.70 -1.53
CA GLN A 652 5.65 22.56 -2.35
C GLN A 652 4.44 23.27 -1.73
N GLN A 653 4.35 23.30 -0.40
CA GLN A 653 3.34 24.07 0.35
C GLN A 653 3.58 25.58 0.28
N GLN A 654 4.83 26.04 0.36
CA GLN A 654 5.18 27.47 0.28
C GLN A 654 5.03 28.06 -1.13
N GLN A 655 5.13 27.24 -2.19
CA GLN A 655 4.97 27.69 -3.57
C GLN A 655 3.50 27.73 -4.04
N GLN A 656 2.53 27.38 -3.19
CA GLN A 656 1.15 27.75 -3.47
C GLN A 656 1.02 29.27 -3.37
N PRO A 657 0.59 29.97 -4.43
CA PRO A 657 0.52 31.41 -4.42
C PRO A 657 -0.45 31.85 -3.31
N GLN A 658 0.08 32.47 -2.26
CA GLN A 658 -0.69 33.36 -1.40
C GLN A 658 -1.31 34.40 -2.34
N GLN A 659 -2.61 34.27 -2.59
CA GLN A 659 -3.39 35.32 -3.24
C GLN A 659 -3.22 36.59 -2.40
N CYS A 660 -2.39 37.51 -2.87
CA CYS A 660 -2.31 38.85 -2.34
C CYS A 660 -3.73 39.42 -2.31
N ARG A 661 -4.20 39.71 -1.10
CA ARG A 661 -5.28 40.67 -0.88
C ARG A 661 -4.76 42.02 -1.38
N ASP A 662 -5.15 42.41 -2.59
CA ASP A 662 -5.06 43.80 -3.02
C ASP A 662 -6.34 44.51 -2.58
N ASP A 663 -6.15 45.49 -1.69
CA ASP A 663 -7.16 46.46 -1.32
C ASP A 663 -7.57 47.28 -2.55
N GLY A 664 -8.88 47.49 -2.66
CA GLY A 664 -9.51 48.03 -3.86
C GLY A 664 -8.96 49.38 -4.28
N THR A 665 -8.50 49.47 -5.54
CA THR A 665 -8.62 50.69 -6.33
C THR A 665 -8.83 50.30 -7.78
N THR A 666 -10.04 50.55 -8.26
CA THR A 666 -10.50 50.28 -9.62
C THR A 666 -9.81 51.21 -10.61
N VAL A 667 -8.88 50.69 -11.41
CA VAL A 667 -8.50 51.32 -12.69
C VAL A 667 -8.61 50.28 -13.79
N VAL A 668 -9.63 50.45 -14.62
CA VAL A 668 -9.92 49.64 -15.79
C VAL A 668 -8.93 50.02 -16.89
N VAL A 669 -7.91 49.19 -17.11
CA VAL A 669 -7.19 49.16 -18.39
C VAL A 669 -7.23 47.73 -18.91
N ALA A 670 -7.96 47.56 -20.02
CA ALA A 670 -8.11 46.30 -20.71
C ALA A 670 -6.75 45.85 -21.31
N ALA A 671 -6.22 44.74 -20.79
CA ALA A 671 -5.12 44.00 -21.40
C ALA A 671 -5.58 42.54 -21.66
N PRO A 672 -5.09 41.87 -22.73
CA PRO A 672 -5.72 40.68 -23.26
C PRO A 672 -5.46 39.43 -22.39
N VAL A 673 -6.56 38.74 -22.05
CA VAL A 673 -6.67 37.56 -21.18
C VAL A 673 -6.27 36.26 -21.92
N ALA A 674 -5.15 36.26 -22.65
CA ALA A 674 -4.74 35.11 -23.47
C ALA A 674 -3.50 34.35 -22.97
N ALA A 675 -2.75 34.87 -21.98
CA ALA A 675 -1.46 34.26 -21.58
C ALA A 675 -1.41 33.68 -20.15
N ALA A 676 -2.42 33.89 -19.31
CA ALA A 676 -2.37 33.48 -17.90
C ALA A 676 -2.83 32.01 -17.64
N ALA A 677 -3.25 31.28 -18.68
CA ALA A 677 -3.79 29.92 -18.54
C ALA A 677 -2.75 28.79 -18.70
N ALA A 678 -1.47 29.09 -18.93
CA ALA A 678 -0.49 28.07 -19.36
C ALA A 678 0.71 27.83 -18.42
N ALA A 679 0.84 28.55 -17.31
CA ALA A 679 1.88 28.23 -16.31
C ALA A 679 1.29 27.34 -15.21
N ARG A 680 0.84 26.13 -15.56
CA ARG A 680 0.74 25.06 -14.56
C ARG A 680 2.18 24.82 -14.11
N VAL A 681 2.52 25.29 -12.91
CA VAL A 681 3.80 25.01 -12.27
C VAL A 681 3.89 23.49 -12.20
N SER A 682 4.71 22.89 -13.07
CA SER A 682 4.95 21.45 -13.03
C SER A 682 5.40 21.10 -11.60
N PRO A 683 4.86 20.05 -10.99
CA PRO A 683 5.25 19.66 -9.64
C PRO A 683 6.76 19.52 -9.57
N LEU A 684 7.36 20.01 -8.49
CA LEU A 684 8.79 19.87 -8.26
C LEU A 684 9.12 18.38 -8.16
N VAL A 685 9.79 17.84 -9.17
CA VAL A 685 10.30 16.47 -9.16
C VAL A 685 11.72 16.48 -8.58
N PRO A 686 11.97 15.77 -7.47
CA PRO A 686 13.31 15.64 -6.89
C PRO A 686 14.22 14.75 -7.77
N PRO A 687 15.55 14.82 -7.62
CA PRO A 687 16.44 13.92 -8.35
C PRO A 687 16.23 12.47 -7.90
N LEU A 688 16.50 11.52 -8.80
CA LEU A 688 16.68 10.12 -8.41
C LEU A 688 17.84 10.01 -7.42
N LEU A 689 17.79 9.05 -6.50
CA LEU A 689 18.90 8.77 -5.60
C LEU A 689 19.50 7.41 -5.95
N LEU A 690 20.78 7.40 -6.30
CA LEU A 690 21.57 6.20 -6.53
C LEU A 690 22.23 5.80 -5.21
N HIS A 691 21.90 4.62 -4.71
CA HIS A 691 22.55 3.97 -3.59
C HIS A 691 23.46 2.87 -4.12
N LEU A 692 24.75 3.03 -3.88
CA LEU A 692 25.73 2.01 -4.16
C LEU A 692 26.07 1.29 -2.85
N ASP A 693 25.74 0.01 -2.78
CA ASP A 693 25.83 -0.79 -1.56
C ASP A 693 26.92 -1.86 -1.66
N LYS A 694 27.77 -1.91 -0.65
CA LYS A 694 28.63 -3.06 -0.34
C LYS A 694 28.11 -3.74 0.92
N THR A 695 27.53 -4.92 0.77
CA THR A 695 26.99 -5.71 1.90
C THR A 695 27.94 -6.84 2.26
N VAL A 696 28.27 -6.97 3.54
CA VAL A 696 29.14 -7.99 4.11
C VAL A 696 28.33 -8.93 4.97
N TYR A 697 28.15 -10.17 4.50
CA TYR A 697 27.48 -11.24 5.21
C TYR A 697 28.47 -12.02 6.08
N LYS A 698 28.12 -12.19 7.36
CA LYS A 698 28.83 -13.06 8.29
C LYS A 698 28.03 -14.36 8.41
N LEU A 699 28.45 -15.38 7.68
CA LEU A 699 27.74 -16.66 7.64
C LEU A 699 28.31 -17.57 8.72
N THR A 700 27.45 -18.01 9.64
CA THR A 700 27.80 -19.03 10.64
C THR A 700 27.89 -20.38 9.94
N SER A 701 29.02 -21.08 10.07
CA SER A 701 29.17 -22.42 9.50
C SER A 701 28.23 -23.41 10.19
N SER A 702 27.05 -23.64 9.65
CA SER A 702 26.19 -24.75 10.06
C SER A 702 26.69 -26.03 9.39
N GLY A 703 27.46 -26.87 10.09
CA GLY A 703 27.76 -28.24 9.62
C GLY A 703 26.65 -29.25 9.99
N PRO A 704 26.64 -30.51 9.48
CA PRO A 704 27.55 -31.13 8.49
C PRO A 704 26.85 -31.89 7.33
N ARG A 705 27.54 -32.05 6.18
CA ARG A 705 27.66 -33.34 5.46
C ARG A 705 28.77 -33.34 4.38
N VAL A 706 30.03 -33.49 4.81
CA VAL A 706 31.09 -34.08 3.98
C VAL A 706 31.87 -35.07 4.86
N PRO A 707 32.07 -36.34 4.43
CA PRO A 707 32.80 -37.32 5.21
C PRO A 707 34.31 -37.06 5.14
N PHE A 708 34.94 -37.18 6.31
CA PHE A 708 36.35 -37.45 6.62
C PHE A 708 37.41 -37.10 5.57
N SER A 709 38.26 -36.13 5.95
CA SER A 709 39.72 -36.04 5.72
C SER A 709 40.21 -34.72 5.13
N GLN A 710 39.89 -33.58 5.75
CA GLN A 710 40.79 -32.43 5.78
C GLN A 710 40.35 -31.42 6.84
N THR A 711 41.06 -31.44 7.96
CA THR A 711 40.99 -30.44 9.03
C THR A 711 41.62 -29.13 8.57
N ARG A 712 40.83 -28.24 7.95
CA ARG A 712 41.05 -26.80 8.05
C ARG A 712 40.05 -26.24 9.05
N SER A 713 40.51 -25.39 9.96
CA SER A 713 39.64 -24.60 10.84
C SER A 713 38.74 -23.73 9.96
N TRP A 714 37.44 -24.03 9.92
CA TRP A 714 36.44 -23.22 9.23
C TRP A 714 36.27 -21.92 10.03
N GLY A 715 37.05 -20.89 9.67
CA GLY A 715 36.82 -19.53 10.12
C GLY A 715 35.50 -19.00 9.57
N GLU A 716 34.93 -18.01 10.25
CA GLU A 716 33.74 -17.23 9.84
C GLU A 716 33.78 -16.94 8.34
N ARG A 717 32.86 -17.54 7.56
CA ARG A 717 32.79 -17.32 6.11
C ARG A 717 32.24 -15.91 5.90
N ARG A 718 33.05 -15.03 5.31
CA ARG A 718 32.65 -13.68 4.92
C ARG A 718 32.34 -13.67 3.44
N CYS A 719 31.12 -13.28 3.08
CA CYS A 719 30.71 -13.09 1.70
C CYS A 719 30.39 -11.61 1.49
N GLU A 720 30.89 -11.04 0.40
CA GLU A 720 30.62 -9.66 0.02
C GLU A 720 29.70 -9.65 -1.21
N MET A 721 28.72 -8.74 -1.21
CA MET A 721 27.84 -8.51 -2.34
C MET A 721 27.74 -7.02 -2.66
N TYR A 722 27.61 -6.72 -3.94
CA TYR A 722 27.64 -5.37 -4.49
C TYR A 722 26.35 -5.09 -5.24
N GLU A 723 25.66 -4.01 -4.89
CA GLU A 723 24.35 -3.68 -5.45
C GLU A 723 24.24 -2.18 -5.78
N ILE A 724 23.43 -1.86 -6.79
CA ILE A 724 22.98 -0.51 -7.09
C ILE A 724 21.46 -0.48 -6.90
N GLU A 725 20.98 0.43 -6.06
CA GLU A 725 19.57 0.68 -5.83
C GLU A 725 19.24 2.12 -6.22
N VAL A 726 18.25 2.34 -7.07
CA VAL A 726 17.76 3.68 -7.43
C VAL A 726 16.41 3.89 -6.78
N THR A 727 16.30 4.93 -5.96
CA THR A 727 15.07 5.30 -5.23
C THR A 727 14.60 6.69 -5.67
N ASN A 728 13.50 7.15 -5.07
CA ASN A 728 12.88 8.46 -5.36
C ASN A 728 12.35 8.58 -6.79
N ILE A 729 11.94 7.45 -7.38
CA ILE A 729 11.24 7.41 -8.67
C ILE A 729 9.83 7.94 -8.43
N ALA A 730 9.53 9.12 -8.96
CA ALA A 730 8.26 9.80 -8.79
C ALA A 730 7.45 9.76 -10.08
N ALA A 731 6.12 9.67 -9.98
CA ALA A 731 5.26 9.76 -11.15
C ALA A 731 5.49 11.10 -11.91
N PRO A 732 5.54 11.09 -13.26
CA PRO A 732 5.15 9.99 -14.16
C PRO A 732 6.29 9.06 -14.58
N THR A 733 7.46 9.10 -13.94
CA THR A 733 8.62 8.28 -14.31
C THR A 733 8.30 6.79 -14.18
N ASP A 734 8.41 6.03 -15.28
CA ASP A 734 8.29 4.57 -15.27
C ASP A 734 9.61 3.96 -14.72
N PRO A 735 9.57 3.12 -13.67
CA PRO A 735 10.75 2.42 -13.16
C PRO A 735 11.48 1.59 -14.21
N ARG A 736 10.78 1.08 -15.24
CA ARG A 736 11.42 0.37 -16.37
C ARG A 736 12.35 1.28 -17.16
N ALA A 737 11.96 2.53 -17.37
CA ALA A 737 12.81 3.51 -18.04
C ALA A 737 14.08 3.80 -17.20
N VAL A 738 13.96 3.81 -15.87
CA VAL A 738 15.12 3.94 -14.96
C VAL A 738 16.06 2.72 -15.09
N VAL A 739 15.52 1.50 -15.17
CA VAL A 739 16.33 0.29 -15.43
C VAL A 739 17.06 0.39 -16.77
N GLU A 740 16.37 0.81 -17.84
CA GLU A 740 16.96 0.96 -19.18
C GLU A 740 18.08 2.00 -19.21
N GLU A 741 17.87 3.16 -18.57
CA GLU A 741 18.90 4.20 -18.48
C GLU A 741 20.12 3.72 -17.67
N LEU A 742 19.89 3.09 -16.52
CA LEU A 742 20.97 2.55 -15.69
C LEU A 742 21.71 1.41 -16.40
N THR A 743 21.00 0.56 -17.13
CA THR A 743 21.58 -0.50 -17.97
C THR A 743 22.52 0.08 -19.02
N PHE A 744 22.07 1.11 -19.74
CA PHE A 744 22.87 1.78 -20.76
C PHE A 744 24.15 2.38 -20.16
N VAL A 745 24.03 3.01 -18.99
CA VAL A 745 25.16 3.55 -18.22
C VAL A 745 26.16 2.43 -17.87
N LEU A 746 25.71 1.35 -17.25
CA LEU A 746 26.59 0.26 -16.81
C LEU A 746 27.27 -0.46 -17.98
N GLN A 747 26.55 -0.65 -19.09
CA GLN A 747 27.13 -1.18 -20.34
C GLN A 747 28.21 -0.26 -20.91
N GLY A 748 27.99 1.06 -20.88
CA GLY A 748 28.99 2.04 -21.31
C GLY A 748 30.27 2.00 -20.47
N LEU A 749 30.16 1.67 -19.19
CA LEU A 749 31.30 1.48 -18.28
C LEU A 749 31.94 0.09 -18.37
N GLY A 750 31.36 -0.84 -19.15
CA GLY A 750 31.82 -2.23 -19.21
C GLY A 750 31.60 -3.01 -17.89
N VAL A 751 30.62 -2.59 -17.09
CA VAL A 751 30.30 -3.22 -15.80
C VAL A 751 29.27 -4.32 -16.00
N GLU A 752 29.61 -5.53 -15.58
CA GLU A 752 28.68 -6.66 -15.57
C GLU A 752 27.69 -6.56 -14.40
N TRP A 753 26.42 -6.74 -14.70
CA TRP A 753 25.33 -6.65 -13.73
C TRP A 753 24.21 -7.65 -14.04
N THR A 754 23.41 -7.96 -13.03
CA THR A 754 22.19 -8.76 -13.15
C THR A 754 21.03 -8.06 -12.43
N VAL A 755 19.81 -8.44 -12.77
CA VAL A 755 18.61 -7.89 -12.14
C VAL A 755 18.51 -8.36 -10.69
N GLY A 756 18.22 -7.46 -9.76
CA GLY A 756 18.00 -7.80 -8.36
C GLY A 756 16.68 -8.55 -8.17
N VAL A 757 16.74 -9.88 -8.03
CA VAL A 757 15.56 -10.75 -7.84
C VAL A 757 15.23 -11.05 -6.37
N ARG A 758 16.10 -10.65 -5.44
CA ARG A 758 15.99 -10.96 -4.01
C ARG A 758 16.37 -9.76 -3.13
N SER A 759 15.81 -9.73 -1.93
CA SER A 759 16.21 -8.79 -0.89
C SER A 759 17.56 -9.20 -0.29
N LYS A 760 18.24 -8.26 0.38
CA LYS A 760 19.50 -8.56 1.08
C LYS A 760 19.34 -9.66 2.15
N LEU A 761 18.15 -9.75 2.76
CA LEU A 761 17.83 -10.79 3.74
C LEU A 761 17.64 -12.16 3.08
N GLU A 762 16.91 -12.24 1.97
CA GLU A 762 16.76 -13.50 1.23
C GLU A 762 18.09 -13.98 0.64
N GLN A 763 18.96 -13.05 0.22
CA GLN A 763 20.33 -13.39 -0.17
C GLN A 763 21.13 -13.99 0.99
N HIS A 764 21.00 -13.45 2.21
CA HIS A 764 21.65 -14.03 3.39
C HIS A 764 21.18 -15.47 3.64
N PHE A 765 19.87 -15.74 3.59
CA PHE A 765 19.37 -17.10 3.79
C PHE A 765 19.83 -18.06 2.69
N PHE A 766 19.77 -17.62 1.43
CA PHE A 766 20.27 -18.42 0.32
C PHE A 766 21.75 -18.77 0.48
N LEU A 767 22.60 -17.79 0.81
CA LEU A 767 24.03 -18.00 1.04
C LEU A 767 24.33 -18.84 2.30
N ALA A 768 23.42 -18.88 3.27
CA ALA A 768 23.56 -19.71 4.47
C ALA A 768 23.13 -21.16 4.22
N GLU A 769 22.29 -21.41 3.22
CA GLU A 769 21.83 -22.74 2.81
C GLU A 769 22.81 -23.43 1.84
N GLU A 770 23.66 -22.68 1.14
CA GLU A 770 24.80 -23.15 0.32
C GLU A 770 26.04 -23.57 1.14
#